data_AF-A0A935MSM3-F1
#
_entry.id   AF-A0A935MSM3-F1
#
_cell.length_a   1.000
_cell.length_b   1.000
_cell.length_c   1.000
_cell.angle_alpha   90.00
_cell.angle_beta   90.00
_cell.angle_gamma   90.00
#
_symmetry.space_group_name_H-M   'P 1'
#
loop_
_entity.id
_entity.type
_entity.pdbx_description
1 polymer ?
#
loop_
_entity_poly.entity_id
_entity_poly.type
_entity_poly.pdbx_seq_one_letter_code
_entity_poly.pdbx_strand_id
1 'polypeptide(L)'
;MERTQSIQQLVQDVETGKVVLPEFQRDFVWEITKTYDLFDSIVKDIFIGAIIYGIPSFEIAVREIDDRPKAQRGRRRQPLKVVTVSKAEIEMRQRLERSNFRLLLDGQQRSTALYRAVLGVDPVWFVARSEGELEIDFEKSGIEELLHEFSGTQDADRLSIKLSDVWRMDREDLDEDETKAIFRQSSYYQSFSQDSGFDDKAEFKKYRYLRKKITELFKQEKLLSYYLLDMSLEKFVVFFERSNTRGVQLNFIDILAAKLYTGNFNLKQKIQEFEKANPNYVLVPETIVRTIAYLKSSAKEVDRNYILTKLKAEDFIERWDELCGLYKKSLDFLYANHLIISQDWMPYENMLIPIIVFVREIGGDFHQMTQPQKDFLVFWYLNAVFSLRYSGATNERVIEDATIFANLALGKKITSSTFFNKLTKNQIAEKDDIYAFEKKGNAVYKGILNLINFHSRGLTDWNNDSKLSLNSELEDHHIFPKAYLDKTLANEVEKDFIDCVGNRTLVPKKLNIKIGANKPSEYLAHINAKNPNFDKTLQNHLIPRELMSGELDYEYKFFLDWRIEEIFQIIQRHLVAPTQRIRELFYEETKIEESSNIPIFCTYHRKRAEATFNPASKKVFYSGRLFDSPSAAASAAKTDLGASPDNTENGWTFWRFVDDNGEERRILELREGLTKLVDGRFDPSESTSESASDDVRIEEPSDIETENSTGDGVPKPSVDQKRNSILAAFGKKIGKEFQKKSRATYATSDETLKIACTISARYEEASYPYWFRYDKRWREFVSSAPDGFLILGCMDLDIAFAIPASAIEEFLPKMNTTDNYRDRESYWHVFVRILEGERYSIYLSKTQEDFDITPYQFRV
;
A
#
# COMPACT_ATOMS: atom_id res chain seq x y z
N MET A 1 -25.03 -0.13 -16.19
CA MET A 1 -26.48 -0.02 -15.86
C MET A 1 -26.86 -1.23 -15.04
N GLU A 2 -27.67 -1.04 -14.01
CA GLU A 2 -28.27 -2.12 -13.23
C GLU A 2 -29.22 -2.93 -14.12
N ARG A 3 -29.15 -4.25 -14.02
CA ARG A 3 -30.01 -5.20 -14.73
C ARG A 3 -30.62 -6.15 -13.71
N THR A 4 -31.67 -6.87 -14.08
CA THR A 4 -32.27 -7.89 -13.22
C THR A 4 -32.26 -9.25 -13.91
N GLN A 5 -32.19 -10.32 -13.12
CA GLN A 5 -32.33 -11.70 -13.58
C GLN A 5 -33.16 -12.51 -12.58
N SER A 6 -33.73 -13.63 -13.03
CA SER A 6 -34.42 -14.58 -12.17
C SER A 6 -33.46 -15.57 -11.51
N ILE A 7 -33.91 -16.27 -10.46
CA ILE A 7 -33.15 -17.38 -9.86
C ILE A 7 -32.94 -18.49 -10.90
N GLN A 8 -33.98 -18.78 -11.68
CA GLN A 8 -33.90 -19.77 -12.77
C GLN A 8 -32.78 -19.43 -13.76
N GLN A 9 -32.68 -18.17 -14.19
CA GLN A 9 -31.63 -17.75 -15.11
C GLN A 9 -30.24 -17.85 -14.49
N LEU A 10 -30.07 -17.46 -13.23
CA LEU A 10 -28.80 -17.62 -12.51
C LEU A 10 -28.36 -19.09 -12.49
N VAL A 11 -29.24 -20.01 -12.12
CA VAL A 11 -28.94 -21.44 -12.02
C VAL A 11 -28.55 -22.00 -13.39
N GLN A 12 -29.30 -21.67 -14.44
CA GLN A 12 -28.99 -22.09 -15.81
C GLN A 12 -27.66 -21.52 -16.31
N ASP A 13 -27.37 -20.25 -16.02
CA ASP A 13 -26.12 -19.61 -16.41
C ASP A 13 -24.91 -20.26 -15.72
N VAL A 14 -25.07 -20.76 -14.49
CA VAL A 14 -24.05 -21.52 -13.77
C VAL A 14 -23.88 -22.92 -14.36
N GLU A 15 -24.98 -23.67 -14.56
CA GLU A 15 -24.93 -25.04 -15.14
C GLU A 15 -24.33 -25.06 -16.55
N THR A 16 -24.60 -24.03 -17.35
CA THR A 16 -24.07 -23.91 -18.71
C THR A 16 -22.65 -23.32 -18.78
N GLY A 17 -22.05 -22.98 -17.63
CA GLY A 17 -20.70 -22.42 -17.54
C GLY A 17 -20.57 -20.99 -18.06
N LYS A 18 -21.69 -20.25 -18.17
CA LYS A 18 -21.71 -18.82 -18.51
C LYS A 18 -21.29 -17.97 -17.32
N VAL A 19 -21.62 -18.39 -16.11
CA VAL A 19 -21.19 -17.75 -14.86
C VAL A 19 -20.21 -18.66 -14.15
N VAL A 20 -19.01 -18.14 -13.88
CA VAL A 20 -17.94 -18.85 -13.17
C VAL A 20 -17.29 -17.97 -12.12
N LEU A 21 -16.54 -18.56 -11.19
CA LEU A 21 -15.81 -17.85 -10.15
C LEU A 21 -14.32 -17.77 -10.53
N PRO A 22 -13.65 -16.63 -10.33
CA PRO A 22 -12.18 -16.61 -10.35
C PRO A 22 -11.61 -17.60 -9.32
N GLU A 23 -10.54 -18.33 -9.66
CA GLU A 23 -9.95 -19.38 -8.80
C GLU A 23 -9.65 -18.87 -7.39
N PHE A 24 -9.14 -17.64 -7.28
CA PHE A 24 -8.70 -17.06 -6.03
C PHE A 24 -9.83 -16.67 -5.08
N GLN A 25 -11.09 -16.72 -5.52
CA GLN A 25 -12.22 -16.43 -4.65
C GLN A 25 -12.39 -17.53 -3.59
N ARG A 26 -12.89 -17.13 -2.42
CA ARG A 26 -13.01 -18.02 -1.27
C ARG A 26 -14.05 -19.11 -1.50
N ASP A 27 -13.85 -20.26 -0.86
CA ASP A 27 -14.85 -21.31 -0.79
C ASP A 27 -16.17 -20.82 -0.15
N PHE A 28 -17.25 -21.57 -0.38
CA PHE A 28 -18.53 -21.33 0.26
C PHE A 28 -18.45 -21.64 1.76
N VAL A 29 -18.82 -20.67 2.60
CA VAL A 29 -18.69 -20.75 4.07
C VAL A 29 -19.99 -20.37 4.80
N TRP A 30 -21.08 -20.11 4.08
CA TRP A 30 -22.34 -19.79 4.73
C TRP A 30 -22.93 -21.00 5.44
N GLU A 31 -23.39 -20.76 6.68
CA GLU A 31 -24.24 -21.70 7.37
C GLU A 31 -25.63 -21.76 6.74
N ILE A 32 -26.32 -22.88 6.94
CA ILE A 32 -27.59 -23.14 6.25
C ILE A 32 -28.67 -22.12 6.65
N THR A 33 -28.61 -21.62 7.88
CA THR A 33 -29.50 -20.56 8.39
C THR A 33 -29.42 -19.28 7.55
N LYS A 34 -28.23 -18.88 7.08
CA LYS A 34 -28.11 -17.72 6.17
C LYS A 34 -28.77 -17.95 4.82
N THR A 35 -28.88 -19.21 4.39
CA THR A 35 -29.62 -19.55 3.17
C THR A 35 -31.12 -19.40 3.42
N TYR A 36 -31.62 -19.80 4.59
CA TYR A 36 -33.01 -19.56 5.00
C TYR A 36 -33.32 -18.07 5.06
N ASP A 37 -32.48 -17.27 5.71
CA ASP A 37 -32.64 -15.81 5.80
C ASP A 37 -32.64 -15.15 4.41
N LEU A 38 -31.82 -15.67 3.49
CA LEU A 38 -31.78 -15.19 2.11
C LEU A 38 -33.11 -15.44 1.38
N PHE A 39 -33.66 -16.66 1.48
CA PHE A 39 -34.95 -16.98 0.86
C PHE A 39 -36.13 -16.26 1.56
N ASP A 40 -36.08 -16.09 2.88
CA ASP A 40 -37.06 -15.30 3.64
C ASP A 40 -37.09 -13.85 3.15
N SER A 41 -35.91 -13.24 3.00
CA SER A 41 -35.77 -11.89 2.46
C SER A 41 -36.31 -11.79 1.02
N ILE A 42 -36.02 -12.79 0.19
CA ILE A 42 -36.51 -12.87 -1.19
C ILE A 42 -38.03 -12.94 -1.26
N VAL A 43 -38.66 -13.76 -0.42
CA VAL A 43 -40.13 -13.91 -0.40
C VAL A 43 -40.83 -12.65 0.09
N LYS A 44 -40.20 -11.88 0.98
CA LYS A 44 -40.69 -10.61 1.53
C LYS A 44 -40.34 -9.38 0.69
N ASP A 45 -39.80 -9.58 -0.52
CA ASP A 45 -39.30 -8.51 -1.40
C ASP A 45 -38.30 -7.54 -0.70
N ILE A 46 -37.52 -8.06 0.25
CA ILE A 46 -36.48 -7.31 0.98
C ILE A 46 -35.20 -7.28 0.14
N PHE A 47 -34.52 -6.13 0.11
CA PHE A 47 -33.27 -5.97 -0.63
C PHE A 47 -32.16 -6.89 -0.11
N ILE A 48 -31.76 -7.86 -0.93
CA ILE A 48 -30.68 -8.83 -0.62
C ILE A 48 -29.31 -8.41 -1.17
N GLY A 49 -29.17 -7.17 -1.65
CA GLY A 49 -27.97 -6.68 -2.32
C GLY A 49 -27.92 -7.00 -3.82
N ALA A 50 -27.04 -6.31 -4.56
CA ALA A 50 -26.78 -6.63 -5.97
C ALA A 50 -25.69 -7.70 -6.14
N ILE A 51 -25.74 -8.44 -7.24
CA ILE A 51 -24.66 -9.31 -7.74
C ILE A 51 -23.77 -8.47 -8.67
N ILE A 52 -22.45 -8.67 -8.66
CA ILE A 52 -21.55 -7.98 -9.60
C ILE A 52 -20.90 -9.03 -10.49
N TYR A 53 -21.15 -8.91 -11.80
CA TYR A 53 -20.47 -9.68 -12.83
C TYR A 53 -19.42 -8.83 -13.54
N GLY A 54 -18.32 -9.48 -13.93
CA GLY A 54 -17.28 -8.93 -14.77
C GLY A 54 -17.18 -9.68 -16.09
N ILE A 55 -17.02 -8.94 -17.19
CA ILE A 55 -16.64 -9.45 -18.49
C ILE A 55 -15.13 -9.27 -18.62
N PRO A 56 -14.31 -10.33 -18.42
CA PRO A 56 -12.87 -10.20 -18.53
C PRO A 56 -12.42 -9.99 -19.98
N SER A 57 -11.37 -9.21 -20.18
CA SER A 57 -10.67 -9.07 -21.47
C SER A 57 -9.23 -9.62 -21.46
N PHE A 58 -8.94 -10.49 -20.48
CA PHE A 58 -7.63 -11.08 -20.21
C PHE A 58 -7.78 -12.56 -19.82
N GLU A 59 -6.69 -13.32 -19.93
CA GLU A 59 -6.66 -14.74 -19.52
C GLU A 59 -6.74 -14.89 -18.00
N ILE A 60 -7.51 -15.86 -17.51
CA ILE A 60 -7.70 -16.06 -16.08
C ILE A 60 -8.08 -17.50 -15.74
N ALA A 61 -7.57 -18.01 -14.63
CA ALA A 61 -8.06 -19.25 -14.05
C ALA A 61 -9.37 -19.07 -13.30
N VAL A 62 -10.33 -19.92 -13.65
CA VAL A 62 -11.68 -19.93 -13.11
C VAL A 62 -12.01 -21.31 -12.55
N ARG A 63 -12.99 -21.34 -11.66
CA ARG A 63 -13.57 -22.54 -11.08
C ARG A 63 -15.09 -22.47 -11.14
N GLU A 64 -15.71 -23.63 -10.99
CA GLU A 64 -17.15 -23.76 -10.85
C GLU A 64 -17.67 -23.21 -9.52
N ILE A 65 -18.98 -22.92 -9.47
CA ILE A 65 -19.68 -22.62 -8.22
C ILE A 65 -19.75 -23.90 -7.37
N ASP A 66 -19.59 -23.76 -6.04
CA ASP A 66 -19.48 -24.90 -5.13
C ASP A 66 -20.80 -25.67 -5.00
N ASP A 67 -20.87 -26.82 -5.65
CA ASP A 67 -21.98 -27.79 -5.61
C ASP A 67 -21.71 -28.96 -4.63
N ARG A 68 -20.57 -28.95 -3.92
CA ARG A 68 -20.15 -30.09 -3.09
C ARG A 68 -21.00 -30.16 -1.82
N PRO A 69 -21.33 -31.34 -1.28
CA PRO A 69 -21.94 -31.46 0.05
C PRO A 69 -21.08 -30.82 1.14
N LYS A 70 -21.69 -30.36 2.26
CA LYS A 70 -20.92 -29.84 3.41
C LYS A 70 -19.90 -30.89 3.89
N ALA A 71 -18.71 -30.42 4.28
CA ALA A 71 -17.63 -31.32 4.70
C ALA A 71 -18.04 -32.13 5.93
N GLN A 72 -17.97 -33.47 5.84
CA GLN A 72 -18.09 -34.33 7.02
C GLN A 72 -16.86 -34.16 7.92
N ARG A 73 -17.06 -34.11 9.23
CA ARG A 73 -16.00 -33.90 10.22
C ARG A 73 -14.87 -34.94 10.01
N GLY A 74 -13.67 -34.46 9.70
CA GLY A 74 -12.47 -35.30 9.49
C GLY A 74 -12.18 -35.71 8.04
N ARG A 75 -13.00 -35.33 7.05
CA ARG A 75 -12.71 -35.57 5.61
C ARG A 75 -12.44 -34.26 4.87
N ARG A 76 -11.32 -34.21 4.13
CA ARG A 76 -11.04 -33.11 3.19
C ARG A 76 -12.02 -33.18 2.02
N ARG A 77 -12.62 -32.04 1.66
CA ARG A 77 -13.41 -31.90 0.43
C ARG A 77 -12.51 -32.11 -0.78
N GLN A 78 -13.04 -32.73 -1.83
CA GLN A 78 -12.32 -32.75 -3.11
C GLN A 78 -12.15 -31.32 -3.63
N PRO A 79 -11.01 -30.99 -4.24
CA PRO A 79 -10.79 -29.66 -4.83
C PRO A 79 -11.79 -29.43 -5.97
N LEU A 80 -12.30 -28.20 -6.08
CA LEU A 80 -13.13 -27.80 -7.23
C LEU A 80 -12.29 -27.85 -8.49
N LYS A 81 -12.91 -28.12 -9.64
CA LYS A 81 -12.21 -28.13 -10.91
C LYS A 81 -11.82 -26.69 -11.28
N VAL A 82 -10.52 -26.47 -11.49
CA VAL A 82 -9.97 -25.19 -11.96
C VAL A 82 -9.56 -25.35 -13.42
N VAL A 83 -9.96 -24.40 -14.27
CA VAL A 83 -9.60 -24.34 -15.68
C VAL A 83 -9.11 -22.93 -16.04
N THR A 84 -8.13 -22.85 -16.92
CA THR A 84 -7.65 -21.57 -17.46
C THR A 84 -8.44 -21.24 -18.71
N VAL A 85 -9.08 -20.08 -18.73
CA VAL A 85 -9.79 -19.58 -19.91
C VAL A 85 -8.91 -18.54 -20.59
N SER A 86 -8.49 -18.81 -21.82
CA SER A 86 -7.60 -17.91 -22.57
C SER A 86 -8.35 -16.66 -23.05
N LYS A 87 -7.61 -15.56 -23.27
CA LYS A 87 -8.20 -14.33 -23.84
C LYS A 87 -8.93 -14.59 -25.17
N ALA A 88 -8.35 -15.40 -26.06
CA ALA A 88 -8.96 -15.76 -27.33
C ALA A 88 -10.25 -16.56 -27.16
N GLU A 89 -10.30 -17.46 -26.18
CA GLU A 89 -11.51 -18.21 -25.86
C GLU A 89 -12.61 -17.30 -25.30
N ILE A 90 -12.26 -16.34 -24.45
CA ILE A 90 -13.21 -15.35 -23.91
C ILE A 90 -13.78 -14.48 -25.04
N GLU A 91 -12.93 -13.97 -25.93
CA GLU A 91 -13.36 -13.19 -27.10
C GLU A 91 -14.26 -14.02 -28.03
N MET A 92 -13.92 -15.28 -28.28
CA MET A 92 -14.75 -16.21 -29.06
C MET A 92 -16.11 -16.43 -28.41
N ARG A 93 -16.13 -16.69 -27.10
CA ARG A 93 -17.35 -16.88 -26.30
C ARG A 93 -18.26 -15.64 -26.34
N GLN A 94 -17.68 -14.44 -26.31
CA GLN A 94 -18.44 -13.19 -26.42
C GLN A 94 -19.03 -12.96 -27.82
N ARG A 95 -18.28 -13.26 -28.88
CA ARG A 95 -18.75 -13.10 -30.28
C ARG A 95 -19.92 -14.00 -30.64
N LEU A 96 -20.04 -15.17 -30.01
CA LEU A 96 -21.07 -16.15 -30.35
C LEU A 96 -22.48 -15.79 -29.82
N GLU A 97 -22.67 -14.63 -29.15
CA GLU A 97 -23.90 -14.07 -28.52
C GLU A 97 -24.62 -14.99 -27.50
N ARG A 98 -24.46 -16.31 -27.58
CA ARG A 98 -25.17 -17.33 -26.80
C ARG A 98 -24.50 -17.70 -25.49
N SER A 99 -23.21 -17.38 -25.30
CA SER A 99 -22.47 -17.82 -24.10
C SER A 99 -22.29 -16.77 -23.01
N ASN A 100 -22.36 -15.46 -23.32
CA ASN A 100 -22.28 -14.33 -22.38
C ASN A 100 -21.46 -14.62 -21.10
N PHE A 101 -20.19 -15.00 -21.31
CA PHE A 101 -19.28 -15.46 -20.25
C PHE A 101 -19.01 -14.34 -19.24
N ARG A 102 -19.21 -14.64 -17.96
CA ARG A 102 -19.21 -13.71 -16.84
C ARG A 102 -18.47 -14.29 -15.65
N LEU A 103 -17.58 -13.49 -15.07
CA LEU A 103 -16.97 -13.75 -13.77
C LEU A 103 -17.88 -13.20 -12.68
N LEU A 104 -18.20 -14.00 -11.68
CA LEU A 104 -18.88 -13.53 -10.47
C LEU A 104 -17.86 -12.82 -9.58
N LEU A 105 -17.93 -11.50 -9.50
CA LEU A 105 -16.97 -10.65 -8.77
C LEU A 105 -17.39 -10.38 -7.33
N ASP A 106 -18.70 -10.15 -7.11
CA ASP A 106 -19.30 -9.99 -5.79
C ASP A 106 -20.69 -10.64 -5.75
N GLY A 107 -21.11 -11.05 -4.56
CA GLY A 107 -22.31 -11.87 -4.35
C GLY A 107 -22.04 -13.37 -4.38
N GLN A 108 -20.77 -13.80 -4.40
CA GLN A 108 -20.37 -15.21 -4.47
C GLN A 108 -21.15 -16.14 -3.52
N GLN A 109 -21.31 -15.76 -2.25
CA GLN A 109 -21.96 -16.60 -1.25
C GLN A 109 -23.48 -16.67 -1.48
N ARG A 110 -24.11 -15.56 -1.86
CA ARG A 110 -25.54 -15.49 -2.18
C ARG A 110 -25.87 -16.33 -3.40
N SER A 111 -25.13 -16.15 -4.50
CA SER A 111 -25.32 -16.93 -5.73
C SER A 111 -25.10 -18.42 -5.49
N THR A 112 -24.09 -18.78 -4.70
CA THR A 112 -23.81 -20.18 -4.36
C THR A 112 -24.92 -20.78 -3.49
N ALA A 113 -25.45 -20.05 -2.50
CA ALA A 113 -26.55 -20.50 -1.65
C ALA A 113 -27.84 -20.76 -2.45
N LEU A 114 -28.20 -19.85 -3.36
CA LEU A 114 -29.34 -20.02 -4.26
C LEU A 114 -29.17 -21.25 -5.14
N TYR A 115 -28.00 -21.39 -5.76
CA TYR A 115 -27.67 -22.52 -6.63
C TYR A 115 -27.78 -23.87 -5.90
N ARG A 116 -27.18 -23.97 -4.71
CA ARG A 116 -27.17 -25.20 -3.89
C ARG A 116 -28.55 -25.58 -3.36
N ALA A 117 -29.37 -24.61 -2.98
CA ALA A 117 -30.74 -24.85 -2.51
C ALA A 117 -31.64 -25.37 -3.63
N VAL A 118 -31.55 -24.76 -4.82
CA VAL A 118 -32.35 -25.14 -5.99
C VAL A 118 -31.95 -26.51 -6.55
N LEU A 119 -30.66 -26.85 -6.54
CA LEU A 119 -30.20 -28.19 -6.93
C LEU A 119 -30.37 -29.26 -5.84
N GLY A 120 -30.76 -28.86 -4.62
CA GLY A 120 -30.99 -29.79 -3.51
C GLY A 120 -29.72 -30.31 -2.84
N VAL A 121 -28.57 -29.70 -3.10
CA VAL A 121 -27.32 -29.94 -2.36
C VAL A 121 -27.51 -29.53 -0.89
N ASP A 122 -28.14 -28.38 -0.69
CA ASP A 122 -28.53 -27.86 0.62
C ASP A 122 -30.06 -28.03 0.77
N PRO A 123 -30.56 -28.75 1.79
CA PRO A 123 -31.98 -28.95 1.95
C PRO A 123 -32.66 -27.67 2.45
N VAL A 124 -33.56 -27.13 1.64
CA VAL A 124 -34.38 -25.96 1.97
C VAL A 124 -35.85 -26.28 1.69
N TRP A 125 -36.65 -26.26 2.75
CA TRP A 125 -38.09 -26.47 2.73
C TRP A 125 -38.80 -25.13 2.94
N PHE A 126 -39.78 -24.85 2.09
CA PHE A 126 -40.77 -23.81 2.37
C PHE A 126 -41.85 -24.42 3.25
N VAL A 127 -42.04 -23.91 4.46
CA VAL A 127 -43.09 -24.35 5.38
C VAL A 127 -44.22 -23.33 5.31
N ALA A 128 -45.42 -23.79 4.97
CA ALA A 128 -46.57 -22.92 4.81
C ALA A 128 -47.33 -22.71 6.14
N ARG A 129 -47.96 -21.55 6.29
CA ARG A 129 -48.92 -21.28 7.36
C ARG A 129 -50.17 -22.15 7.20
N SER A 130 -50.75 -22.51 8.33
CA SER A 130 -52.02 -23.24 8.36
C SER A 130 -53.18 -22.27 8.13
N GLU A 131 -54.34 -22.75 7.66
CA GLU A 131 -55.49 -21.89 7.34
C GLU A 131 -55.94 -21.01 8.52
N GLY A 132 -55.85 -21.51 9.76
CA GLY A 132 -56.19 -20.73 10.95
C GLY A 132 -55.25 -19.55 11.24
N GLU A 133 -54.13 -19.45 10.54
CA GLU A 133 -53.14 -18.37 10.67
C GLU A 133 -53.20 -17.37 9.50
N LEU A 134 -54.06 -17.62 8.51
CA LEU A 134 -54.22 -16.77 7.34
C LEU A 134 -55.48 -15.90 7.47
N GLU A 135 -55.41 -14.66 7.02
CA GLU A 135 -56.56 -13.75 6.97
C GLU A 135 -57.47 -14.03 5.75
N ILE A 136 -56.95 -14.71 4.74
CA ILE A 136 -57.61 -15.03 3.47
C ILE A 136 -57.39 -16.51 3.16
N ASP A 137 -58.27 -17.12 2.34
CA ASP A 137 -58.13 -18.50 1.85
C ASP A 137 -56.72 -18.78 1.29
N PHE A 138 -56.18 -19.97 1.60
CA PHE A 138 -54.84 -20.41 1.22
C PHE A 138 -54.56 -20.21 -0.28
N GLU A 139 -55.51 -20.56 -1.16
CA GLU A 139 -55.33 -20.45 -2.62
C GLU A 139 -55.55 -19.04 -3.19
N LYS A 140 -55.79 -18.05 -2.34
CA LYS A 140 -55.84 -16.63 -2.69
C LYS A 140 -54.68 -15.84 -2.09
N SER A 141 -54.01 -16.38 -1.08
CA SER A 141 -52.87 -15.73 -0.43
C SER A 141 -51.63 -15.59 -1.34
N GLY A 142 -50.88 -14.52 -1.09
CA GLY A 142 -49.55 -14.30 -1.67
C GLY A 142 -48.50 -15.25 -1.08
N ILE A 143 -47.35 -15.39 -1.74
CA ILE A 143 -46.28 -16.28 -1.26
C ILE A 143 -45.71 -15.83 0.10
N GLU A 144 -45.68 -14.52 0.35
CA GLU A 144 -45.25 -13.95 1.64
C GLU A 144 -46.22 -14.31 2.78
N GLU A 145 -47.53 -14.19 2.55
CA GLU A 145 -48.56 -14.54 3.53
C GLU A 145 -48.54 -16.03 3.86
N LEU A 146 -48.28 -16.86 2.85
CA LEU A 146 -48.16 -18.31 3.01
C LEU A 146 -46.92 -18.72 3.79
N LEU A 147 -45.87 -17.89 3.87
CA LEU A 147 -44.61 -18.29 4.51
C LEU A 147 -44.75 -18.31 6.04
N HIS A 148 -44.54 -19.49 6.62
CA HIS A 148 -44.28 -19.64 8.07
C HIS A 148 -42.79 -19.49 8.33
N GLU A 149 -41.97 -20.34 7.71
CA GLU A 149 -40.51 -20.28 7.77
C GLU A 149 -39.84 -21.07 6.63
N PHE A 150 -38.53 -20.89 6.48
CA PHE A 150 -37.66 -21.79 5.74
C PHE A 150 -36.92 -22.72 6.69
N SER A 151 -36.94 -24.04 6.42
CA SER A 151 -36.36 -25.06 7.29
C SER A 151 -35.46 -26.05 6.54
N GLY A 152 -34.60 -26.75 7.29
CA GLY A 152 -33.75 -27.83 6.78
C GLY A 152 -34.43 -29.18 6.72
N THR A 153 -35.58 -29.30 7.39
CA THR A 153 -36.37 -30.51 7.48
C THR A 153 -37.80 -30.23 7.06
N GLN A 154 -38.49 -31.28 6.67
CA GLN A 154 -39.91 -31.20 6.41
C GLN A 154 -40.67 -31.01 7.73
N ASP A 155 -41.79 -30.30 7.68
CA ASP A 155 -42.72 -30.17 8.79
C ASP A 155 -43.81 -31.26 8.69
N ALA A 156 -44.13 -31.89 9.83
CA ALA A 156 -45.11 -32.97 9.90
C ALA A 156 -46.53 -32.46 10.19
N ASP A 157 -46.67 -31.26 10.73
CA ASP A 157 -47.92 -30.62 11.13
C ASP A 157 -48.38 -29.56 10.10
N ARG A 158 -47.46 -29.12 9.22
CA ARG A 158 -47.69 -28.09 8.20
C ARG A 158 -47.35 -28.57 6.80
N LEU A 159 -48.12 -28.09 5.83
CA LEU A 159 -47.81 -28.31 4.42
C LEU A 159 -46.44 -27.69 4.10
N SER A 160 -45.51 -28.52 3.62
CA SER A 160 -44.15 -28.09 3.31
C SER A 160 -43.65 -28.73 2.02
N ILE A 161 -42.91 -27.96 1.23
CA ILE A 161 -42.37 -28.38 -0.07
C ILE A 161 -40.89 -28.00 -0.19
N LYS A 162 -40.08 -28.94 -0.66
CA LYS A 162 -38.65 -28.72 -0.83
C LYS A 162 -38.40 -27.92 -2.12
N LEU A 163 -37.56 -26.89 -2.04
CA LEU A 163 -37.27 -26.01 -3.18
C LEU A 163 -36.71 -26.78 -4.39
N SER A 164 -35.84 -27.77 -4.13
CA SER A 164 -35.26 -28.62 -5.17
C SER A 164 -36.29 -29.52 -5.85
N ASP A 165 -37.34 -29.93 -5.13
CA ASP A 165 -38.40 -30.76 -5.71
C ASP A 165 -39.27 -29.91 -6.64
N VAL A 166 -39.56 -28.65 -6.27
CA VAL A 166 -40.26 -27.69 -7.15
C VAL A 166 -39.48 -27.47 -8.44
N TRP A 167 -38.16 -27.25 -8.33
CA TRP A 167 -37.27 -27.09 -9.47
C TRP A 167 -37.26 -28.34 -10.37
N ARG A 168 -37.13 -29.53 -9.80
CA ARG A 168 -37.19 -30.81 -10.54
C ARG A 168 -38.53 -30.96 -11.26
N MET A 169 -39.63 -30.73 -10.54
CA MET A 169 -41.00 -30.81 -11.09
C MET A 169 -41.21 -29.88 -12.29
N ASP A 170 -40.68 -28.65 -12.27
CA ASP A 170 -40.79 -27.71 -13.39
C ASP A 170 -39.86 -28.07 -14.55
N ARG A 171 -38.65 -28.56 -14.27
CA ARG A 171 -37.64 -28.91 -15.29
C ARG A 171 -37.97 -30.21 -16.03
N GLU A 172 -38.51 -31.20 -15.33
CA GLU A 172 -38.91 -32.50 -15.89
C GLU A 172 -40.35 -32.52 -16.42
N ASP A 173 -41.08 -31.40 -16.27
CA ASP A 173 -42.49 -31.27 -16.66
C ASP A 173 -43.39 -32.37 -16.07
N LEU A 174 -43.20 -32.65 -14.76
CA LEU A 174 -43.91 -33.74 -14.09
C LEU A 174 -45.42 -33.51 -14.10
N ASP A 175 -46.16 -34.57 -14.39
CA ASP A 175 -47.61 -34.55 -14.49
C ASP A 175 -48.31 -34.47 -13.13
N GLU A 176 -49.65 -34.47 -13.15
CA GLU A 176 -50.44 -34.35 -11.93
C GLU A 176 -50.31 -35.59 -11.02
N ASP A 177 -50.23 -36.80 -11.58
CA ASP A 177 -50.13 -38.03 -10.82
C ASP A 177 -48.75 -38.17 -10.18
N GLU A 178 -47.69 -37.79 -10.90
CA GLU A 178 -46.32 -37.74 -10.38
C GLU A 178 -46.18 -36.69 -9.27
N THR A 179 -46.75 -35.50 -9.46
CA THR A 179 -46.79 -34.45 -8.43
C THR A 179 -47.55 -34.94 -7.19
N LYS A 180 -48.65 -35.67 -7.40
CA LYS A 180 -49.46 -36.24 -6.32
C LYS A 180 -48.73 -37.34 -5.57
N ALA A 181 -47.92 -38.15 -6.26
CA ALA A 181 -47.07 -39.15 -5.63
C ALA A 181 -46.06 -38.51 -4.66
N ILE A 182 -45.43 -37.39 -5.05
CA ILE A 182 -44.51 -36.63 -4.18
C ILE A 182 -45.26 -36.07 -2.96
N PHE A 183 -46.43 -35.47 -3.16
CA PHE A 183 -47.27 -34.96 -2.06
C PHE A 183 -47.62 -36.07 -1.05
N ARG A 184 -48.02 -37.25 -1.52
CA ARG A 184 -48.38 -38.40 -0.66
C ARG A 184 -47.19 -39.00 0.12
N GLN A 185 -45.97 -38.71 -0.30
CA GLN A 185 -44.75 -39.07 0.43
C GLN A 185 -44.38 -38.06 1.52
N SER A 186 -45.04 -36.90 1.57
CA SER A 186 -44.76 -35.88 2.59
C SER A 186 -45.08 -36.35 4.00
N SER A 187 -44.29 -35.90 4.97
CA SER A 187 -44.53 -36.13 6.40
C SER A 187 -45.92 -35.65 6.82
N TYR A 188 -46.34 -34.47 6.33
CA TYR A 188 -47.69 -33.93 6.50
C TYR A 188 -48.80 -34.91 6.06
N TYR A 189 -48.70 -35.45 4.84
CA TYR A 189 -49.70 -36.42 4.36
C TYR A 189 -49.72 -37.69 5.22
N GLN A 190 -48.54 -38.18 5.60
CA GLN A 190 -48.44 -39.38 6.43
C GLN A 190 -49.06 -39.19 7.82
N SER A 191 -48.96 -37.99 8.39
CA SER A 191 -49.56 -37.64 9.68
C SER A 191 -51.09 -37.58 9.63
N PHE A 192 -51.67 -36.98 8.59
CA PHE A 192 -53.10 -36.63 8.57
C PHE A 192 -53.99 -37.48 7.64
N SER A 193 -53.42 -38.29 6.73
CA SER A 193 -54.21 -39.02 5.72
C SER A 193 -55.24 -40.01 6.27
N GLN A 194 -55.11 -40.42 7.54
CA GLN A 194 -56.05 -41.32 8.22
C GLN A 194 -57.10 -40.58 9.06
N ASP A 195 -57.02 -39.25 9.16
CA ASP A 195 -57.96 -38.46 9.95
C ASP A 195 -59.31 -38.37 9.26
N SER A 196 -60.40 -38.51 10.04
CA SER A 196 -61.76 -38.55 9.52
C SER A 196 -62.21 -37.28 8.78
N GLY A 197 -61.48 -36.17 8.92
CA GLY A 197 -61.74 -34.89 8.26
C GLY A 197 -60.77 -34.53 7.14
N PHE A 198 -59.82 -35.41 6.79
CA PHE A 198 -58.79 -35.10 5.79
C PHE A 198 -59.32 -35.24 4.35
N ASP A 199 -59.29 -34.14 3.60
CA ASP A 199 -59.65 -34.13 2.17
C ASP A 199 -58.38 -34.15 1.30
N ASP A 200 -57.99 -35.34 0.84
CA ASP A 200 -56.84 -35.57 -0.07
C ASP A 200 -56.86 -34.66 -1.30
N LYS A 201 -58.04 -34.33 -1.82
CA LYS A 201 -58.19 -33.50 -3.02
C LYS A 201 -57.99 -32.03 -2.69
N ALA A 202 -58.55 -31.55 -1.58
CA ALA A 202 -58.37 -30.17 -1.13
C ALA A 202 -56.91 -29.89 -0.71
N GLU A 203 -56.29 -30.79 0.05
CA GLU A 203 -54.91 -30.63 0.50
C GLU A 203 -53.90 -30.72 -0.65
N PHE A 204 -54.14 -31.62 -1.63
CA PHE A 204 -53.32 -31.65 -2.83
C PHE A 204 -53.48 -30.38 -3.69
N LYS A 205 -54.67 -29.77 -3.72
CA LYS A 205 -54.90 -28.49 -4.39
C LYS A 205 -54.07 -27.36 -3.74
N LYS A 206 -53.96 -27.33 -2.41
CA LYS A 206 -53.07 -26.41 -1.67
C LYS A 206 -51.60 -26.65 -2.03
N TYR A 207 -51.16 -27.91 -2.06
CA TYR A 207 -49.81 -28.28 -2.47
C TYR A 207 -49.47 -27.82 -3.89
N ARG A 208 -50.38 -28.00 -4.84
CA ARG A 208 -50.23 -27.52 -6.22
C ARG A 208 -50.16 -26.00 -6.30
N TYR A 209 -50.98 -25.30 -5.50
CA TYR A 209 -50.94 -23.84 -5.43
C TYR A 209 -49.59 -23.35 -4.89
N LEU A 210 -49.08 -23.97 -3.82
CA LEU A 210 -47.77 -23.64 -3.26
C LEU A 210 -46.63 -23.92 -4.25
N ARG A 211 -46.65 -25.08 -4.92
CA ARG A 211 -45.71 -25.40 -6.03
C ARG A 211 -45.73 -24.30 -7.08
N LYS A 212 -46.92 -23.88 -7.53
CA LYS A 212 -47.09 -22.83 -8.53
C LYS A 212 -46.46 -21.51 -8.05
N LYS A 213 -46.71 -21.10 -6.81
CA LYS A 213 -46.15 -19.86 -6.24
C LYS A 213 -44.63 -19.86 -6.15
N ILE A 214 -44.02 -20.96 -5.71
CA ILE A 214 -42.56 -21.08 -5.66
C ILE A 214 -41.97 -21.12 -7.09
N THR A 215 -42.66 -21.74 -8.04
CA THR A 215 -42.26 -21.73 -9.46
C THR A 215 -42.30 -20.31 -10.05
N GLU A 216 -43.34 -19.53 -9.73
CA GLU A 216 -43.44 -18.11 -10.10
C GLU A 216 -42.28 -17.29 -9.49
N LEU A 217 -41.93 -17.54 -8.22
CA LEU A 217 -40.78 -16.90 -7.54
C LEU A 217 -39.46 -17.18 -8.28
N PHE A 218 -39.20 -18.43 -8.70
CA PHE A 218 -37.99 -18.78 -9.44
C PHE A 218 -37.89 -18.10 -10.81
N LYS A 219 -39.05 -17.83 -11.44
CA LYS A 219 -39.18 -17.23 -12.78
C LYS A 219 -39.20 -15.70 -12.77
N GLN A 220 -39.38 -15.07 -11.61
CA GLN A 220 -39.50 -13.62 -11.48
C GLN A 220 -38.20 -12.91 -11.89
N GLU A 221 -38.22 -12.20 -13.02
CA GLU A 221 -37.03 -11.55 -13.60
C GLU A 221 -36.47 -10.39 -12.77
N LYS A 222 -37.27 -9.77 -11.91
CA LYS A 222 -36.89 -8.58 -11.13
C LYS A 222 -36.28 -8.89 -9.75
N LEU A 223 -36.05 -10.17 -9.46
CA LEU A 223 -35.68 -10.61 -8.12
C LEU A 223 -34.21 -10.37 -7.78
N LEU A 224 -33.31 -10.62 -8.73
CA LEU A 224 -31.86 -10.47 -8.52
C LEU A 224 -31.34 -9.28 -9.33
N SER A 225 -31.10 -8.15 -8.66
CA SER A 225 -30.33 -7.04 -9.24
C SER A 225 -28.88 -7.45 -9.48
N TYR A 226 -28.33 -7.11 -10.64
CA TYR A 226 -26.92 -7.29 -10.93
C TYR A 226 -26.32 -6.16 -11.78
N TYR A 227 -25.02 -5.94 -11.60
CA TYR A 227 -24.21 -5.07 -12.44
C TYR A 227 -23.32 -5.91 -13.34
N LEU A 228 -23.13 -5.43 -14.57
CA LEU A 228 -22.23 -6.02 -15.55
C LEU A 228 -21.14 -5.00 -15.88
N LEU A 229 -19.89 -5.37 -15.63
CA LEU A 229 -18.73 -4.51 -15.77
C LEU A 229 -17.78 -5.04 -16.84
N ASP A 230 -17.26 -4.17 -17.70
CA ASP A 230 -16.15 -4.51 -18.58
C ASP A 230 -14.84 -4.44 -17.79
N MET A 231 -14.16 -5.59 -17.68
CA MET A 231 -13.04 -5.77 -16.78
C MET A 231 -11.76 -6.00 -17.58
N SER A 232 -11.02 -4.92 -17.82
CA SER A 232 -9.59 -5.03 -18.11
C SER A 232 -8.86 -5.56 -16.88
N LEU A 233 -7.63 -6.04 -17.08
CA LEU A 233 -6.81 -6.57 -15.99
C LEU A 233 -6.59 -5.51 -14.90
N GLU A 234 -6.34 -4.26 -15.29
CA GLU A 234 -6.11 -3.14 -14.39
C GLU A 234 -7.38 -2.83 -13.58
N LYS A 235 -8.54 -2.74 -14.25
CA LYS A 235 -9.83 -2.53 -13.58
C LYS A 235 -10.16 -3.67 -12.61
N PHE A 236 -9.84 -4.90 -13.01
CA PHE A 236 -10.04 -6.09 -12.19
C PHE A 236 -9.20 -6.07 -10.92
N VAL A 237 -7.91 -5.74 -11.03
CA VAL A 237 -7.03 -5.59 -9.87
C VAL A 237 -7.55 -4.52 -8.92
N VAL A 238 -7.84 -3.33 -9.44
CA VAL A 238 -8.33 -2.21 -8.63
C VAL A 238 -9.68 -2.52 -7.97
N PHE A 239 -10.58 -3.22 -8.69
CA PHE A 239 -11.87 -3.63 -8.14
C PHE A 239 -11.69 -4.52 -6.90
N PHE A 240 -10.83 -5.54 -6.98
CA PHE A 240 -10.60 -6.43 -5.85
C PHE A 240 -9.81 -5.75 -4.72
N GLU A 241 -8.82 -4.91 -5.02
CA GLU A 241 -8.11 -4.14 -3.98
C GLU A 241 -9.07 -3.23 -3.20
N ARG A 242 -10.02 -2.58 -3.87
CA ARG A 242 -11.00 -1.66 -3.23
C ARG A 242 -12.17 -2.36 -2.55
N SER A 243 -12.72 -3.41 -3.16
CA SER A 243 -13.86 -4.17 -2.62
C SER A 243 -13.52 -4.88 -1.30
N ASN A 244 -12.24 -5.18 -1.07
CA ASN A 244 -11.75 -5.93 0.08
C ASN A 244 -11.59 -5.13 1.40
N THR A 245 -12.15 -3.93 1.50
CA THR A 245 -12.05 -3.10 2.73
C THR A 245 -12.82 -3.66 3.95
N ARG A 246 -13.60 -4.76 3.81
CA ARG A 246 -14.39 -5.37 4.91
C ARG A 246 -14.20 -6.90 5.10
N GLY A 247 -13.16 -7.53 4.54
CA GLY A 247 -12.87 -8.98 4.71
C GLY A 247 -11.38 -9.37 4.53
N VAL A 248 -11.03 -10.67 4.57
CA VAL A 248 -9.66 -11.18 4.28
C VAL A 248 -9.14 -10.62 2.96
N GLN A 249 -8.09 -9.81 3.01
CA GLN A 249 -7.54 -9.08 1.87
C GLN A 249 -7.08 -10.06 0.78
N LEU A 250 -7.64 -9.96 -0.44
CA LEU A 250 -6.96 -10.50 -1.62
C LEU A 250 -5.85 -9.51 -1.98
N ASN A 251 -4.63 -10.01 -2.08
CA ASN A 251 -3.47 -9.18 -2.37
C ASN A 251 -3.07 -9.31 -3.86
N PHE A 252 -2.16 -8.44 -4.30
CA PHE A 252 -1.59 -8.46 -5.65
C PHE A 252 -1.12 -9.86 -6.11
N ILE A 253 -0.59 -10.67 -5.19
CA ILE A 253 -0.10 -12.02 -5.47
C ILE A 253 -1.23 -13.00 -5.79
N ASP A 254 -2.42 -12.85 -5.20
CA ASP A 254 -3.58 -13.69 -5.51
C ASP A 254 -4.05 -13.52 -6.96
N ILE A 255 -4.08 -12.28 -7.43
CA ILE A 255 -4.46 -11.97 -8.82
C ILE A 255 -3.40 -12.51 -9.78
N LEU A 256 -2.12 -12.29 -9.47
CA LEU A 256 -1.03 -12.82 -10.26
C LEU A 256 -1.05 -14.36 -10.29
N ALA A 257 -1.33 -15.02 -9.17
CA ALA A 257 -1.43 -16.47 -9.10
C ALA A 257 -2.50 -17.04 -10.02
N ALA A 258 -3.67 -16.39 -10.07
CA ALA A 258 -4.75 -16.82 -10.95
C ALA A 258 -4.48 -16.55 -12.44
N LYS A 259 -3.71 -15.51 -12.76
CA LYS A 259 -3.21 -15.29 -14.12
C LYS A 259 -2.21 -16.37 -14.52
N LEU A 260 -1.29 -16.73 -13.63
CA LEU A 260 -0.20 -17.66 -13.91
C LEU A 260 -0.60 -19.14 -13.83
N TYR A 261 -1.85 -19.43 -13.44
CA TYR A 261 -2.33 -20.81 -13.38
C TYR A 261 -2.55 -21.34 -14.79
N THR A 262 -1.67 -22.25 -15.24
CA THR A 262 -1.67 -22.83 -16.59
C THR A 262 -1.75 -24.36 -16.58
N GLY A 263 -2.14 -24.96 -15.45
CA GLY A 263 -2.10 -26.40 -15.22
C GLY A 263 -0.70 -26.96 -14.95
N ASN A 264 0.33 -26.40 -15.59
CA ASN A 264 1.74 -26.77 -15.37
C ASN A 264 2.48 -25.85 -14.38
N PHE A 265 1.88 -24.74 -13.99
CA PHE A 265 2.40 -23.85 -12.96
C PHE A 265 1.26 -23.36 -12.07
N ASN A 266 1.51 -23.32 -10.76
CA ASN A 266 0.61 -22.78 -9.76
C ASN A 266 1.43 -22.00 -8.72
N LEU A 267 1.33 -20.67 -8.75
CA LEU A 267 2.11 -19.79 -7.87
C LEU A 267 1.81 -20.06 -6.39
N LYS A 268 0.54 -20.27 -6.01
CA LYS A 268 0.15 -20.54 -4.61
C LYS A 268 0.77 -21.85 -4.11
N GLN A 269 0.73 -22.89 -4.94
CA GLN A 269 1.36 -24.17 -4.60
C GLN A 269 2.88 -24.00 -4.44
N LYS A 270 3.53 -23.27 -5.36
CA LYS A 270 4.97 -23.01 -5.31
C LYS A 270 5.40 -22.23 -4.07
N ILE A 271 4.60 -21.28 -3.61
CA ILE A 271 4.81 -20.57 -2.32
C ILE A 271 4.74 -21.58 -1.16
N GLN A 272 3.68 -22.39 -1.11
CA GLN A 272 3.50 -23.40 -0.06
C GLN A 272 4.61 -24.46 -0.05
N GLU A 273 5.11 -24.88 -1.21
CA GLU A 273 6.24 -25.79 -1.34
C GLU A 273 7.50 -25.21 -0.72
N PHE A 274 7.79 -23.93 -0.96
CA PHE A 274 8.93 -23.24 -0.35
C PHE A 274 8.79 -23.15 1.17
N GLU A 275 7.65 -22.69 1.68
CA GLU A 275 7.41 -22.53 3.13
C GLU A 275 7.44 -23.88 3.86
N LYS A 276 6.89 -24.93 3.25
CA LYS A 276 6.95 -26.29 3.79
C LYS A 276 8.39 -26.83 3.83
N ALA A 277 9.19 -26.55 2.81
CA ALA A 277 10.60 -26.95 2.77
C ALA A 277 11.47 -26.11 3.72
N ASN A 278 11.04 -24.89 4.06
CA ASN A 278 11.81 -23.93 4.83
C ASN A 278 10.96 -23.34 5.98
N PRO A 279 10.60 -24.14 7.00
CA PRO A 279 9.61 -23.76 8.02
C PRO A 279 10.00 -22.55 8.88
N ASN A 280 11.27 -22.17 8.89
CA ASN A 280 11.76 -21.02 9.66
C ASN A 280 11.83 -19.72 8.82
N TYR A 281 11.39 -19.75 7.57
CA TYR A 281 11.40 -18.61 6.65
C TYR A 281 9.99 -18.33 6.18
N VAL A 282 9.65 -17.04 6.07
CA VAL A 282 8.40 -16.59 5.47
C VAL A 282 8.72 -16.03 4.10
N LEU A 283 8.20 -16.64 3.03
CA LEU A 283 8.46 -16.13 1.69
C LEU A 283 7.68 -14.84 1.50
N VAL A 284 8.36 -13.80 1.02
CA VAL A 284 7.70 -12.60 0.50
C VAL A 284 7.63 -12.75 -1.03
N PRO A 285 6.50 -13.22 -1.61
CA PRO A 285 6.47 -13.61 -3.01
C PRO A 285 6.71 -12.42 -3.94
N GLU A 286 6.30 -11.22 -3.53
CA GLU A 286 6.51 -9.99 -4.29
C GLU A 286 8.00 -9.71 -4.56
N THR A 287 8.90 -10.08 -3.63
CA THR A 287 10.36 -9.96 -3.82
C THR A 287 10.84 -10.83 -4.98
N ILE A 288 10.38 -12.09 -5.05
CA ILE A 288 10.74 -13.01 -6.15
C ILE A 288 10.15 -12.52 -7.47
N VAL A 289 8.87 -12.16 -7.47
CA VAL A 289 8.15 -11.66 -8.65
C VAL A 289 8.83 -10.41 -9.24
N ARG A 290 9.19 -9.44 -8.39
CA ARG A 290 9.91 -8.23 -8.81
C ARG A 290 11.31 -8.54 -9.32
N THR A 291 11.98 -9.53 -8.76
CA THR A 291 13.28 -10.00 -9.27
C THR A 291 13.13 -10.63 -10.66
N ILE A 292 12.09 -11.42 -10.91
CA ILE A 292 11.77 -11.95 -12.25
C ILE A 292 11.49 -10.80 -13.22
N ALA A 293 10.70 -9.79 -12.82
CA ALA A 293 10.41 -8.61 -13.63
C ALA A 293 11.68 -7.84 -13.99
N TYR A 294 12.57 -7.60 -13.01
CA TYR A 294 13.86 -6.95 -13.22
C TYR A 294 14.72 -7.70 -14.25
N LEU A 295 14.82 -9.03 -14.14
CA LEU A 295 15.59 -9.85 -15.07
C LEU A 295 14.96 -9.89 -16.47
N LYS A 296 13.62 -9.99 -16.56
CA LYS A 296 12.90 -10.07 -17.82
C LYS A 296 12.89 -8.75 -18.60
N SER A 297 12.80 -7.64 -17.89
CA SER A 297 12.79 -6.29 -18.46
C SER A 297 14.19 -5.76 -18.79
N SER A 298 15.24 -6.54 -18.51
CA SER A 298 16.63 -6.11 -18.61
C SER A 298 16.90 -4.84 -17.79
N ALA A 299 16.52 -4.89 -16.51
CA ALA A 299 16.70 -3.82 -15.52
C ALA A 299 15.94 -2.52 -15.81
N LYS A 300 14.74 -2.60 -16.40
CA LYS A 300 13.93 -1.41 -16.75
C LYS A 300 12.65 -1.27 -15.95
N GLU A 301 12.00 -2.40 -15.63
CA GLU A 301 10.65 -2.41 -15.06
C GLU A 301 10.52 -3.45 -13.94
N VAL A 302 9.93 -3.02 -12.82
CA VAL A 302 9.60 -3.88 -11.66
C VAL A 302 8.22 -3.57 -11.08
N ASP A 303 7.46 -2.70 -11.74
CA ASP A 303 6.16 -2.26 -11.28
C ASP A 303 5.09 -3.32 -11.54
N ARG A 304 3.95 -3.16 -10.85
CA ARG A 304 2.85 -4.12 -10.90
C ARG A 304 2.22 -4.23 -12.28
N ASN A 305 2.15 -3.13 -13.04
CA ASN A 305 1.55 -3.14 -14.37
C ASN A 305 2.42 -3.95 -15.34
N TYR A 306 3.74 -3.76 -15.33
CA TYR A 306 4.65 -4.61 -16.11
C TYR A 306 4.50 -6.09 -15.71
N ILE A 307 4.52 -6.40 -14.41
CA ILE A 307 4.37 -7.77 -13.91
C ILE A 307 3.08 -8.41 -14.43
N LEU A 308 1.96 -7.70 -14.33
CA LEU A 308 0.64 -8.21 -14.70
C LEU A 308 0.44 -8.30 -16.20
N THR A 309 1.05 -7.44 -17.00
CA THR A 309 0.82 -7.41 -18.46
C THR A 309 1.86 -8.20 -19.25
N LYS A 310 3.12 -8.28 -18.78
CA LYS A 310 4.23 -8.83 -19.55
C LYS A 310 4.72 -10.21 -19.07
N LEU A 311 4.67 -10.50 -17.78
CA LEU A 311 5.15 -11.80 -17.28
C LEU A 311 4.14 -12.92 -17.51
N LYS A 312 4.64 -14.10 -17.88
CA LYS A 312 3.84 -15.32 -18.13
C LYS A 312 4.32 -16.48 -17.26
N ALA A 313 3.55 -17.56 -17.19
CA ALA A 313 3.88 -18.73 -16.39
C ALA A 313 5.27 -19.30 -16.71
N GLU A 314 5.71 -19.24 -17.96
CA GLU A 314 7.02 -19.71 -18.40
C GLU A 314 8.18 -18.95 -17.73
N ASP A 315 8.04 -17.63 -17.54
CA ASP A 315 9.06 -16.82 -16.89
C ASP A 315 9.27 -17.25 -15.43
N PHE A 316 8.20 -17.71 -14.77
CA PHE A 316 8.23 -18.24 -13.41
C PHE A 316 8.75 -19.67 -13.37
N ILE A 317 8.30 -20.56 -14.26
CA ILE A 317 8.80 -21.94 -14.34
C ILE A 317 10.33 -21.95 -14.47
N GLU A 318 10.89 -21.06 -15.30
CA GLU A 318 12.33 -21.01 -15.56
C GLU A 318 13.15 -20.51 -14.36
N ARG A 319 12.61 -19.57 -13.55
CA ARG A 319 13.40 -18.81 -12.56
C ARG A 319 13.00 -19.01 -11.10
N TRP A 320 11.81 -19.54 -10.84
CA TRP A 320 11.23 -19.52 -9.49
C TRP A 320 12.09 -20.28 -8.48
N ASP A 321 12.46 -21.52 -8.80
CA ASP A 321 13.19 -22.38 -7.86
C ASP A 321 14.62 -21.85 -7.62
N GLU A 322 15.29 -21.34 -8.66
CA GLU A 322 16.59 -20.65 -8.56
C GLU A 322 16.50 -19.46 -7.61
N LEU A 323 15.57 -18.53 -7.88
CA LEU A 323 15.45 -17.29 -7.13
C LEU A 323 15.00 -17.52 -5.69
N CYS A 324 14.17 -18.53 -5.42
CA CYS A 324 13.84 -18.94 -4.06
C CYS A 324 15.08 -19.43 -3.30
N GLY A 325 15.94 -20.22 -3.97
CA GLY A 325 17.23 -20.63 -3.40
C GLY A 325 18.14 -19.44 -3.05
N LEU A 326 18.22 -18.46 -3.96
CA LEU A 326 19.01 -17.23 -3.74
C LEU A 326 18.41 -16.29 -2.70
N TYR A 327 17.07 -16.22 -2.61
CA TYR A 327 16.35 -15.50 -1.56
C TYR A 327 16.72 -16.05 -0.19
N LYS A 328 16.68 -17.37 -0.01
CA LYS A 328 17.11 -18.02 1.22
C LYS A 328 18.58 -17.74 1.52
N LYS A 329 19.49 -17.89 0.55
CA LYS A 329 20.91 -17.58 0.74
C LYS A 329 21.14 -16.13 1.16
N SER A 330 20.36 -15.20 0.61
CA SER A 330 20.42 -13.78 0.96
C SER A 330 20.02 -13.56 2.43
N LEU A 331 18.94 -14.19 2.88
CA LEU A 331 18.54 -14.14 4.29
C LEU A 331 19.57 -14.78 5.21
N ASP A 332 20.10 -15.96 4.84
CA ASP A 332 21.16 -16.65 5.59
C ASP A 332 22.40 -15.76 5.76
N PHE A 333 22.77 -15.04 4.71
CA PHE A 333 23.86 -14.06 4.76
C PHE A 333 23.56 -12.93 5.76
N LEU A 334 22.35 -12.36 5.74
CA LEU A 334 21.97 -11.29 6.67
C LEU A 334 21.99 -11.77 8.13
N TYR A 335 21.51 -12.98 8.42
CA TYR A 335 21.56 -13.59 9.75
C TYR A 335 22.99 -13.88 10.21
N ALA A 336 23.79 -14.53 9.36
CA ALA A 336 25.17 -14.92 9.69
C ALA A 336 26.08 -13.71 9.95
N ASN A 337 25.77 -12.56 9.33
CA ASN A 337 26.50 -11.31 9.54
C ASN A 337 25.81 -10.38 10.56
N HIS A 338 24.79 -10.85 11.27
CA HIS A 338 24.09 -10.12 12.33
C HIS A 338 23.44 -8.80 11.86
N LEU A 339 23.10 -8.69 10.58
CA LEU A 339 22.41 -7.51 10.03
C LEU A 339 20.92 -7.49 10.39
N ILE A 340 20.33 -8.66 10.63
CA ILE A 340 18.98 -8.85 11.17
C ILE A 340 18.98 -10.02 12.15
N ILE A 341 17.97 -10.08 13.03
CA ILE A 341 17.75 -11.23 13.92
C ILE A 341 16.65 -12.15 13.40
N SER A 342 15.53 -11.58 12.92
CA SER A 342 14.43 -12.29 12.26
C SER A 342 13.84 -11.44 11.14
N GLN A 343 13.04 -12.04 10.24
CA GLN A 343 12.42 -11.32 9.12
C GLN A 343 11.45 -10.23 9.59
N ASP A 344 10.70 -10.46 10.68
CA ASP A 344 9.76 -9.46 11.24
C ASP A 344 10.44 -8.15 11.63
N TRP A 345 11.73 -8.22 11.97
CA TRP A 345 12.57 -7.08 12.33
C TRP A 345 13.37 -6.52 11.16
N MET A 346 13.17 -7.02 9.94
CA MET A 346 13.75 -6.43 8.73
C MET A 346 13.07 -5.06 8.44
N PRO A 347 13.85 -4.01 8.10
CA PRO A 347 13.28 -2.70 7.78
C PRO A 347 12.51 -2.68 6.46
N TYR A 348 13.08 -3.28 5.40
CA TYR A 348 12.51 -3.29 4.05
C TYR A 348 12.77 -4.60 3.32
N GLU A 349 11.72 -5.34 2.95
CA GLU A 349 11.84 -6.61 2.20
C GLU A 349 12.45 -6.42 0.80
N ASN A 350 12.18 -5.28 0.15
CA ASN A 350 12.70 -4.96 -1.19
C ASN A 350 14.24 -4.86 -1.25
N MET A 351 14.92 -4.70 -0.12
CA MET A 351 16.39 -4.74 -0.06
C MET A 351 16.96 -6.13 -0.40
N LEU A 352 16.14 -7.19 -0.35
CA LEU A 352 16.58 -8.51 -0.79
C LEU A 352 16.78 -8.57 -2.31
N ILE A 353 16.10 -7.75 -3.11
CA ILE A 353 16.19 -7.82 -4.58
C ILE A 353 17.62 -7.52 -5.06
N PRO A 354 18.29 -6.41 -4.68
CA PRO A 354 19.68 -6.17 -5.05
C PRO A 354 20.65 -7.26 -4.53
N ILE A 355 20.39 -7.80 -3.34
CA ILE A 355 21.22 -8.87 -2.76
C ILE A 355 21.08 -10.17 -3.55
N ILE A 356 19.85 -10.53 -3.96
CA ILE A 356 19.57 -11.70 -4.81
C ILE A 356 20.26 -11.55 -6.16
N VAL A 357 20.14 -10.38 -6.78
CA VAL A 357 20.81 -10.07 -8.05
C VAL A 357 22.33 -10.17 -7.88
N PHE A 358 22.90 -9.61 -6.81
CA PHE A 358 24.32 -9.72 -6.53
C PHE A 358 24.79 -11.17 -6.42
N VAL A 359 24.15 -11.97 -5.55
CA VAL A 359 24.58 -13.35 -5.30
C VAL A 359 24.44 -14.19 -6.57
N ARG A 360 23.43 -13.90 -7.41
CA ARG A 360 23.28 -14.52 -8.72
C ARG A 360 24.46 -14.24 -9.63
N GLU A 361 24.84 -12.97 -9.77
CA GLU A 361 25.90 -12.53 -10.69
C GLU A 361 27.31 -12.96 -10.24
N ILE A 362 27.56 -13.13 -8.94
CA ILE A 362 28.82 -13.73 -8.44
C ILE A 362 28.85 -15.27 -8.54
N GLY A 363 27.89 -15.91 -9.21
CA GLY A 363 27.87 -17.37 -9.40
C GLY A 363 27.04 -18.15 -8.39
N GLY A 364 26.10 -17.50 -7.69
CA GLY A 364 25.08 -18.14 -6.85
C GLY A 364 25.51 -18.45 -5.42
N ASP A 365 26.71 -18.04 -4.97
CA ASP A 365 27.23 -18.32 -3.64
C ASP A 365 28.06 -17.17 -3.07
N PHE A 366 27.74 -16.72 -1.83
CA PHE A 366 28.47 -15.66 -1.14
C PHE A 366 29.93 -16.01 -0.82
N HIS A 367 30.34 -17.28 -0.88
CA HIS A 367 31.76 -17.65 -0.78
C HIS A 367 32.61 -17.08 -1.92
N GLN A 368 31.99 -16.71 -3.05
CA GLN A 368 32.67 -16.06 -4.18
C GLN A 368 32.83 -14.54 -3.98
N MET A 369 32.19 -13.97 -2.95
CA MET A 369 32.26 -12.55 -2.65
C MET A 369 33.62 -12.17 -2.03
N THR A 370 34.21 -11.10 -2.54
CA THR A 370 35.44 -10.52 -1.99
C THR A 370 35.18 -9.69 -0.72
N GLN A 371 36.20 -9.47 0.11
CA GLN A 371 36.07 -8.64 1.31
C GLN A 371 35.61 -7.20 1.01
N PRO A 372 36.12 -6.50 -0.03
CA PRO A 372 35.60 -5.18 -0.38
C PRO A 372 34.11 -5.20 -0.76
N GLN A 373 33.65 -6.21 -1.52
CA GLN A 373 32.24 -6.34 -1.88
C GLN A 373 31.37 -6.57 -0.63
N LYS A 374 31.85 -7.38 0.32
CA LYS A 374 31.19 -7.56 1.62
C LYS A 374 31.09 -6.24 2.40
N ASP A 375 32.19 -5.50 2.48
CA ASP A 375 32.23 -4.19 3.13
C ASP A 375 31.22 -3.21 2.50
N PHE A 376 31.14 -3.18 1.17
CA PHE A 376 30.15 -2.37 0.45
C PHE A 376 28.71 -2.82 0.73
N LEU A 377 28.42 -4.12 0.69
CA LEU A 377 27.07 -4.65 0.92
C LEU A 377 26.59 -4.29 2.34
N VAL A 378 27.44 -4.49 3.35
CA VAL A 378 27.14 -4.11 4.73
C VAL A 378 26.94 -2.59 4.85
N PHE A 379 27.83 -1.79 4.27
CA PHE A 379 27.72 -0.34 4.25
C PHE A 379 26.42 0.14 3.60
N TRP A 380 26.08 -0.40 2.43
CA TRP A 380 24.86 -0.11 1.71
C TRP A 380 23.63 -0.53 2.49
N TYR A 381 23.61 -1.73 3.07
CA TYR A 381 22.46 -2.23 3.82
C TYR A 381 22.12 -1.29 4.98
N LEU A 382 23.12 -0.94 5.80
CA LEU A 382 22.93 -0.02 6.92
C LEU A 382 22.53 1.37 6.43
N ASN A 383 23.24 1.96 5.47
CA ASN A 383 22.92 3.30 4.99
C ASN A 383 21.58 3.39 4.25
N ALA A 384 21.14 2.35 3.54
CA ALA A 384 19.84 2.32 2.86
C ALA A 384 18.68 2.35 3.86
N VAL A 385 18.84 1.71 5.03
CA VAL A 385 17.85 1.78 6.12
C VAL A 385 17.80 3.19 6.72
N PHE A 386 18.97 3.74 7.06
CA PHE A 386 19.08 5.02 7.77
C PHE A 386 18.92 6.26 6.86
N SER A 387 18.93 6.10 5.55
CA SER A 387 18.53 7.15 4.59
C SER A 387 17.08 7.02 4.12
N LEU A 388 16.31 6.08 4.70
CA LEU A 388 14.94 5.75 4.30
C LEU A 388 14.83 5.47 2.79
N ARG A 389 15.85 4.82 2.21
CA ARG A 389 16.01 4.68 0.75
C ARG A 389 14.82 4.00 0.06
N TYR A 390 14.07 3.17 0.79
CA TYR A 390 12.91 2.42 0.31
C TYR A 390 11.56 2.90 0.89
N SER A 391 11.48 4.09 1.50
CA SER A 391 10.20 4.64 1.99
C SER A 391 9.34 5.24 0.87
N GLY A 392 9.93 5.70 -0.24
CA GLY A 392 9.26 6.29 -1.40
C GLY A 392 9.98 5.97 -2.72
N ALA A 393 9.27 6.08 -3.86
CA ALA A 393 9.78 5.75 -5.21
C ALA A 393 10.52 4.39 -5.26
N THR A 394 9.90 3.36 -4.68
CA THR A 394 10.54 2.06 -4.43
C THR A 394 10.94 1.33 -5.69
N ASN A 395 10.21 1.50 -6.81
CA ASN A 395 10.51 0.83 -8.07
C ASN A 395 11.86 1.30 -8.63
N GLU A 396 12.05 2.61 -8.71
CA GLU A 396 13.26 3.25 -9.24
C GLU A 396 14.47 2.90 -8.37
N ARG A 397 14.29 2.87 -7.05
CA ARG A 397 15.35 2.50 -6.10
C ARG A 397 15.74 1.03 -6.17
N VAL A 398 14.77 0.13 -6.33
CA VAL A 398 15.03 -1.29 -6.58
C VAL A 398 15.85 -1.46 -7.86
N ILE A 399 15.45 -0.80 -8.95
CA ILE A 399 16.15 -0.88 -10.24
C ILE A 399 17.57 -0.33 -10.13
N GLU A 400 17.74 0.88 -9.56
CA GLU A 400 19.05 1.52 -9.38
C GLU A 400 19.99 0.63 -8.56
N ASP A 401 19.54 0.14 -7.39
CA ASP A 401 20.36 -0.66 -6.50
C ASP A 401 20.66 -2.04 -7.08
N ALA A 402 19.68 -2.72 -7.66
CA ALA A 402 19.91 -4.02 -8.30
C ALA A 402 20.91 -3.91 -9.47
N THR A 403 20.86 -2.81 -10.23
CA THR A 403 21.82 -2.54 -11.31
C THR A 403 23.23 -2.29 -10.76
N ILE A 404 23.34 -1.53 -9.67
CA ILE A 404 24.61 -1.30 -8.99
C ILE A 404 25.20 -2.61 -8.47
N PHE A 405 24.39 -3.45 -7.83
CA PHE A 405 24.83 -4.73 -7.30
C PHE A 405 25.21 -5.72 -8.41
N ALA A 406 24.50 -5.76 -9.53
CA ALA A 406 24.90 -6.53 -10.70
C ALA A 406 26.28 -6.08 -11.24
N ASN A 407 26.49 -4.77 -11.36
CA ASN A 407 27.78 -4.22 -11.81
C ASN A 407 28.92 -4.48 -10.81
N LEU A 408 28.62 -4.37 -9.51
CA LEU A 408 29.55 -4.65 -8.41
C LEU A 408 30.00 -6.11 -8.40
N ALA A 409 29.10 -7.05 -8.68
CA ALA A 409 29.41 -8.47 -8.82
C ALA A 409 30.43 -8.70 -9.96
N LEU A 410 30.30 -7.94 -11.05
CA LEU A 410 31.21 -7.96 -12.20
C LEU A 410 32.49 -7.12 -12.00
N GLY A 411 32.73 -6.56 -10.81
CA GLY A 411 33.91 -5.76 -10.49
C GLY A 411 33.91 -4.35 -11.10
N LYS A 412 32.78 -3.89 -11.66
CA LYS A 412 32.64 -2.54 -12.21
C LYS A 412 32.44 -1.53 -11.08
N LYS A 413 32.90 -0.30 -11.29
CA LYS A 413 32.72 0.82 -10.37
C LYS A 413 31.38 1.52 -10.62
N ILE A 414 30.96 2.28 -9.64
CA ILE A 414 29.78 3.14 -9.67
C ILE A 414 30.20 4.49 -10.23
N THR A 415 29.49 4.96 -11.24
CA THR A 415 29.78 6.25 -11.90
C THR A 415 28.89 7.40 -11.43
N SER A 416 27.77 7.09 -10.77
CA SER A 416 26.87 8.10 -10.21
C SER A 416 27.39 8.61 -8.86
N SER A 417 27.90 9.84 -8.82
CA SER A 417 28.26 10.49 -7.55
C SER A 417 27.03 10.75 -6.68
N THR A 418 25.88 11.04 -7.32
CA THR A 418 24.61 11.29 -6.64
C THR A 418 24.08 10.08 -5.89
N PHE A 419 24.43 8.86 -6.31
CA PHE A 419 24.08 7.63 -5.60
C PHE A 419 24.62 7.66 -4.17
N PHE A 420 25.92 7.91 -4.00
CA PHE A 420 26.54 7.97 -2.67
C PHE A 420 25.94 9.09 -1.82
N ASN A 421 25.78 10.29 -2.39
CA ASN A 421 25.22 11.43 -1.65
C ASN A 421 23.80 11.15 -1.13
N LYS A 422 22.98 10.43 -1.91
CA LYS A 422 21.62 10.02 -1.48
C LYS A 422 21.66 8.88 -0.48
N LEU A 423 22.51 7.87 -0.70
CA LEU A 423 22.64 6.71 0.18
C LEU A 423 23.10 7.12 1.58
N THR A 424 24.00 8.10 1.70
CA THR A 424 24.54 8.55 2.98
C THR A 424 23.79 9.72 3.61
N LYS A 425 22.59 10.08 3.09
CA LYS A 425 21.72 11.10 3.70
C LYS A 425 21.02 10.51 4.94
N ASN A 426 21.79 10.34 6.02
CA ASN A 426 21.33 9.77 7.27
C ASN A 426 20.24 10.65 7.92
N GLN A 427 19.16 10.03 8.40
CA GLN A 427 18.11 10.71 9.17
C GLN A 427 18.56 11.13 10.57
N ILE A 428 19.70 10.62 11.06
CA ILE A 428 20.28 10.93 12.37
C ILE A 428 21.59 11.68 12.12
N ALA A 429 21.53 13.00 12.21
CA ALA A 429 22.68 13.89 12.08
C ALA A 429 23.34 14.14 13.44
N GLU A 430 22.53 14.26 14.48
CA GLU A 430 22.97 14.42 15.87
C GLU A 430 22.27 13.41 16.79
N LYS A 431 22.82 13.24 18.00
CA LYS A 431 22.31 12.24 18.94
C LYS A 431 20.85 12.46 19.32
N ASP A 432 20.40 13.71 19.39
CA ASP A 432 19.06 14.06 19.83
C ASP A 432 17.99 13.66 18.80
N ASP A 433 18.36 13.45 17.53
CA ASP A 433 17.45 12.92 16.50
C ASP A 433 16.91 11.52 16.87
N ILE A 434 17.64 10.75 17.68
CA ILE A 434 17.26 9.40 18.09
C ILE A 434 15.96 9.42 18.92
N TYR A 435 15.69 10.51 19.66
CA TYR A 435 14.48 10.66 20.47
C TYR A 435 13.19 10.55 19.66
N ALA A 436 13.21 10.93 18.38
CA ALA A 436 12.02 10.96 17.51
C ALA A 436 11.53 9.57 17.06
N PHE A 437 12.32 8.50 17.28
CA PHE A 437 11.98 7.15 16.82
C PHE A 437 11.27 6.36 17.92
N GLU A 438 9.94 6.41 17.94
CA GLU A 438 9.10 5.77 18.96
C GLU A 438 8.30 4.56 18.45
N LYS A 439 8.12 4.45 17.14
CA LYS A 439 7.20 3.49 16.54
C LYS A 439 7.94 2.29 15.96
N LYS A 440 7.56 1.09 16.41
CA LYS A 440 8.03 -0.21 15.88
C LYS A 440 7.91 -0.36 14.35
N GLY A 441 6.93 0.29 13.74
CA GLY A 441 6.74 0.27 12.28
C GLY A 441 7.74 1.12 11.49
N ASN A 442 8.51 2.00 12.14
CA ASN A 442 9.49 2.85 11.48
C ASN A 442 10.75 2.05 11.12
N ALA A 443 11.24 2.23 9.88
CA ALA A 443 12.41 1.50 9.38
C ALA A 443 13.71 1.84 10.12
N VAL A 444 13.92 3.10 10.50
CA VAL A 444 15.09 3.54 11.28
C VAL A 444 15.02 3.01 12.71
N TYR A 445 13.83 2.95 13.32
CA TYR A 445 13.62 2.29 14.62
C TYR A 445 14.11 0.83 14.59
N LYS A 446 13.64 0.05 13.61
CA LYS A 446 14.14 -1.34 13.40
C LYS A 446 15.63 -1.36 13.09
N GLY A 447 16.09 -0.40 12.28
CA GLY A 447 17.49 -0.21 11.91
C GLY A 447 18.42 -0.03 13.11
N ILE A 448 18.02 0.78 14.10
CA ILE A 448 18.78 0.99 15.34
C ILE A 448 18.90 -0.32 16.12
N LEU A 449 17.79 -1.04 16.34
CA LEU A 449 17.83 -2.31 17.07
C LEU A 449 18.69 -3.37 16.37
N ASN A 450 18.61 -3.47 15.05
CA ASN A 450 19.46 -4.34 14.24
C ASN A 450 20.93 -3.87 14.23
N LEU A 451 21.19 -2.57 14.28
CA LEU A 451 22.55 -2.01 14.34
C LEU A 451 23.22 -2.37 15.67
N ILE A 452 22.49 -2.37 16.79
CA ILE A 452 22.98 -2.86 18.08
C ILE A 452 23.33 -4.35 17.96
N ASN A 453 22.45 -5.16 17.36
CA ASN A 453 22.73 -6.58 17.11
C ASN A 453 23.99 -6.79 16.25
N PHE A 454 24.14 -6.01 15.19
CA PHE A 454 25.31 -6.04 14.31
C PHE A 454 26.59 -5.67 15.07
N HIS A 455 26.57 -4.57 15.81
CA HIS A 455 27.70 -4.08 16.60
C HIS A 455 28.14 -5.12 17.64
N SER A 456 27.19 -5.70 18.35
CA SER A 456 27.42 -6.68 19.42
C SER A 456 27.72 -8.10 18.90
N ARG A 457 27.75 -8.30 17.57
CA ARG A 457 27.97 -9.60 16.91
C ARG A 457 26.93 -10.66 17.33
N GLY A 458 25.67 -10.24 17.39
CA GLY A 458 24.54 -11.04 17.81
C GLY A 458 24.12 -10.72 19.25
N LEU A 459 22.86 -10.31 19.42
CA LEU A 459 22.25 -10.15 20.74
C LEU A 459 22.12 -11.50 21.45
N THR A 460 22.13 -11.50 22.78
CA THR A 460 22.08 -12.71 23.62
C THR A 460 20.75 -12.83 24.35
N ASP A 461 20.31 -14.05 24.65
CA ASP A 461 19.16 -14.26 25.52
C ASP A 461 19.50 -13.70 26.91
N TRP A 462 18.49 -13.23 27.64
CA TRP A 462 18.71 -12.76 29.01
C TRP A 462 18.69 -13.92 30.00
N ASN A 463 18.05 -15.04 29.65
CA ASN A 463 18.02 -16.24 30.48
C ASN A 463 19.34 -17.04 30.43
N ASN A 464 20.15 -16.90 29.38
CA ASN A 464 21.42 -17.60 29.18
C ASN A 464 22.28 -16.88 28.11
N ASP A 465 23.52 -17.31 27.88
CA ASP A 465 24.43 -16.66 26.92
C ASP A 465 24.28 -17.09 25.44
N SER A 466 23.19 -17.77 25.09
CA SER A 466 22.90 -18.14 23.69
C SER A 466 22.54 -16.90 22.88
N LYS A 467 22.94 -16.86 21.61
CA LYS A 467 22.54 -15.78 20.70
C LYS A 467 21.05 -15.89 20.35
N LEU A 468 20.39 -14.75 20.26
CA LEU A 468 19.08 -14.64 19.61
C LEU A 468 19.23 -15.06 18.14
N SER A 469 18.21 -15.73 17.61
CA SER A 469 18.25 -16.30 16.26
C SER A 469 16.91 -16.10 15.55
N LEU A 470 16.86 -16.46 14.27
CA LEU A 470 15.63 -16.41 13.47
C LEU A 470 14.48 -17.26 14.03
N ASN A 471 14.77 -18.23 14.91
CA ASN A 471 13.77 -19.07 15.58
C ASN A 471 13.22 -18.43 16.88
N SER A 472 13.74 -17.27 17.27
CA SER A 472 13.27 -16.54 18.44
C SER A 472 12.04 -15.71 18.05
N GLU A 473 10.89 -15.95 18.68
CA GLU A 473 9.78 -14.99 18.65
C GLU A 473 10.18 -13.77 19.49
N LEU A 474 10.45 -12.65 18.83
CA LEU A 474 11.00 -11.45 19.46
C LEU A 474 9.96 -10.35 19.65
N GLU A 475 10.10 -9.64 20.76
CA GLU A 475 9.40 -8.38 21.03
C GLU A 475 10.39 -7.30 21.47
N ASP A 476 10.05 -6.05 21.19
CA ASP A 476 10.75 -4.89 21.72
C ASP A 476 10.26 -4.60 23.13
N HIS A 477 11.14 -4.86 24.09
CA HIS A 477 10.89 -4.63 25.50
C HIS A 477 11.33 -3.22 25.90
N HIS A 478 10.50 -2.55 26.69
CA HIS A 478 10.88 -1.31 27.39
C HIS A 478 11.83 -1.65 28.54
N ILE A 479 13.06 -1.15 28.49
CA ILE A 479 14.06 -1.39 29.54
C ILE A 479 13.60 -0.79 30.86
N PHE A 480 13.05 0.42 30.81
CA PHE A 480 12.21 0.97 31.87
C PHE A 480 10.74 0.79 31.47
N PRO A 481 9.98 -0.11 32.13
CA PRO A 481 8.61 -0.39 31.73
C PRO A 481 7.72 0.86 31.75
N LYS A 482 6.89 1.02 30.71
CA LYS A 482 5.96 2.15 30.57
C LYS A 482 5.10 2.36 31.82
N ALA A 483 4.49 1.28 32.34
CA ALA A 483 3.64 1.34 33.53
C ALA A 483 4.38 1.74 34.83
N TYR A 484 5.71 1.53 34.89
CA TYR A 484 6.55 2.03 35.98
C TYR A 484 6.76 3.54 35.82
N LEU A 485 7.23 3.97 34.63
CA LEU A 485 7.51 5.37 34.33
C LEU A 485 6.27 6.27 34.43
N ASP A 486 5.10 5.82 33.98
CA ASP A 486 3.83 6.55 34.10
C ASP A 486 3.49 6.91 35.56
N LYS A 487 3.94 6.09 36.52
CA LYS A 487 3.71 6.30 37.96
C LYS A 487 4.81 7.11 38.64
N THR A 488 6.06 6.97 38.20
CA THR A 488 7.22 7.54 38.89
C THR A 488 7.71 8.86 38.31
N LEU A 489 7.48 9.12 37.02
CA LEU A 489 7.88 10.37 36.39
C LEU A 489 6.89 11.49 36.73
N ALA A 490 7.39 12.50 37.45
CA ALA A 490 6.66 13.73 37.72
C ALA A 490 6.74 14.74 36.55
N ASN A 491 7.76 14.61 35.69
CA ASN A 491 8.02 15.51 34.57
C ASN A 491 7.30 15.03 33.31
N GLU A 492 6.33 15.79 32.83
CA GLU A 492 5.55 15.46 31.62
C GLU A 492 6.44 15.40 30.36
N VAL A 493 7.54 16.18 30.29
CA VAL A 493 8.45 16.16 29.13
C VAL A 493 9.22 14.84 29.04
N GLU A 494 9.55 14.21 30.18
CA GLU A 494 10.23 12.91 30.18
C GLU A 494 9.31 11.76 29.75
N LYS A 495 7.99 11.94 29.91
CA LYS A 495 6.99 10.95 29.49
C LYS A 495 6.91 10.83 27.97
N ASP A 496 7.17 11.92 27.25
CA ASP A 496 7.21 11.91 25.77
C ASP A 496 8.27 10.92 25.24
N PHE A 497 9.32 10.65 26.01
CA PHE A 497 10.40 9.77 25.60
C PHE A 497 10.24 8.31 26.04
N ILE A 498 9.13 7.91 26.67
CA ILE A 498 8.94 6.53 27.17
C ILE A 498 9.05 5.50 26.05
N ASP A 499 8.45 5.80 24.90
CA ASP A 499 8.37 4.90 23.75
C ASP A 499 9.58 5.02 22.79
N CYS A 500 10.52 5.93 23.08
CA CYS A 500 11.76 6.10 22.32
C CYS A 500 12.55 4.78 22.20
N VAL A 501 13.12 4.52 21.02
CA VAL A 501 13.99 3.36 20.73
C VAL A 501 15.17 3.24 21.69
N GLY A 502 15.65 4.36 22.25
CA GLY A 502 16.66 4.37 23.28
C GLY A 502 16.24 3.59 24.53
N ASN A 503 14.96 3.60 24.90
CA ASN A 503 14.41 2.80 26.01
C ASN A 503 14.00 1.37 25.58
N ARG A 504 14.41 0.91 24.40
CA ARG A 504 13.94 -0.36 23.81
C ARG A 504 15.08 -1.32 23.54
N THR A 505 14.79 -2.61 23.66
CA THR A 505 15.71 -3.70 23.30
C THR A 505 14.94 -4.94 22.86
N LEU A 506 15.54 -5.77 22.01
CA LEU A 506 14.91 -7.00 21.53
C LEU A 506 15.15 -8.14 22.50
N VAL A 507 14.07 -8.81 22.91
CA VAL A 507 14.11 -9.98 23.79
C VAL A 507 13.07 -11.02 23.33
N PRO A 508 13.20 -12.29 23.74
CA PRO A 508 12.17 -13.29 23.48
C PRO A 508 10.81 -12.90 24.11
N LYS A 509 9.72 -13.09 23.36
CA LYS A 509 8.33 -12.78 23.78
C LYS A 509 7.95 -13.38 25.14
N LYS A 510 8.35 -14.62 25.40
CA LYS A 510 8.09 -15.31 26.68
C LYS A 510 8.78 -14.62 27.87
N LEU A 511 9.90 -13.94 27.64
CA LEU A 511 10.59 -13.17 28.67
C LEU A 511 9.90 -11.82 28.89
N ASN A 512 9.50 -11.13 27.82
CA ASN A 512 8.79 -9.84 27.90
C ASN A 512 7.56 -9.92 28.82
N ILE A 513 6.78 -11.01 28.71
CA ILE A 513 5.59 -11.24 29.53
C ILE A 513 5.91 -11.36 31.04
N LYS A 514 7.10 -11.81 31.42
CA LYS A 514 7.47 -12.08 32.82
C LYS A 514 7.93 -10.84 33.59
N ILE A 515 8.33 -9.77 32.91
CA ILE A 515 8.95 -8.59 33.54
C ILE A 515 7.90 -7.64 34.16
N GLY A 516 6.67 -7.62 33.63
CA GLY A 516 5.54 -6.89 34.22
C GLY A 516 5.77 -5.37 34.31
N ALA A 517 5.31 -4.76 35.39
CA ALA A 517 5.43 -3.32 35.66
C ALA A 517 6.53 -2.99 36.70
N ASN A 518 7.47 -3.92 36.92
CA ASN A 518 8.50 -3.80 37.93
C ASN A 518 9.60 -2.83 37.48
N LYS A 519 10.24 -2.16 38.42
CA LYS A 519 11.39 -1.29 38.12
C LYS A 519 12.60 -2.10 37.64
N PRO A 520 13.52 -1.50 36.87
CA PRO A 520 14.66 -2.21 36.29
C PRO A 520 15.45 -3.08 37.25
N SER A 521 15.93 -2.53 38.37
CA SER A 521 16.74 -3.28 39.31
C SER A 521 16.07 -4.55 39.83
N GLU A 522 14.75 -4.50 40.05
CA GLU A 522 13.99 -5.61 40.62
C GLU A 522 13.85 -6.77 39.63
N TYR A 523 13.42 -6.51 38.39
CA TYR A 523 13.28 -7.59 37.42
C TYR A 523 14.65 -8.07 36.93
N LEU A 524 15.64 -7.19 36.81
CA LEU A 524 17.00 -7.56 36.40
C LEU A 524 17.68 -8.45 37.44
N ALA A 525 17.48 -8.19 38.74
CA ALA A 525 18.00 -9.06 39.80
C ALA A 525 17.47 -10.50 39.69
N HIS A 526 16.18 -10.67 39.37
CA HIS A 526 15.58 -11.99 39.17
C HIS A 526 16.16 -12.75 37.96
N ILE A 527 16.57 -12.02 36.92
CA ILE A 527 17.19 -12.60 35.72
C ILE A 527 18.66 -12.92 35.99
N ASN A 528 19.39 -12.00 36.63
CA ASN A 528 20.79 -12.18 37.03
C ASN A 528 20.98 -13.43 37.91
N ALA A 529 20.03 -13.72 38.81
CA ALA A 529 20.05 -14.93 39.64
C ALA A 529 20.01 -16.23 38.82
N LYS A 530 19.54 -16.20 37.57
CA LYS A 530 19.44 -17.36 36.67
C LYS A 530 20.57 -17.41 35.63
N ASN A 531 21.15 -16.26 35.30
CA ASN A 531 22.20 -16.13 34.31
C ASN A 531 23.48 -15.56 34.97
N PRO A 532 24.44 -16.40 35.38
CA PRO A 532 25.69 -15.93 35.98
C PRO A 532 26.53 -15.02 35.08
N ASN A 533 26.27 -15.01 33.77
CA ASN A 533 26.96 -14.19 32.77
C ASN A 533 26.16 -12.92 32.39
N PHE A 534 25.14 -12.55 33.16
CA PHE A 534 24.19 -11.51 32.75
C PHE A 534 24.82 -10.12 32.52
N ASP A 535 25.90 -9.78 33.22
CA ASP A 535 26.65 -8.53 32.96
C ASP A 535 27.12 -8.43 31.50
N LYS A 536 27.58 -9.54 30.91
CA LYS A 536 27.93 -9.60 29.48
C LYS A 536 26.71 -9.45 28.59
N THR A 537 25.57 -10.02 28.99
CA THR A 537 24.30 -9.85 28.27
C THR A 537 23.84 -8.39 28.29
N LEU A 538 23.94 -7.69 29.42
CA LEU A 538 23.58 -6.26 29.49
C LEU A 538 24.47 -5.42 28.58
N GLN A 539 25.79 -5.60 28.62
CA GLN A 539 26.72 -4.93 27.72
C GLN A 539 26.41 -5.22 26.24
N ASN A 540 26.11 -6.48 25.91
CA ASN A 540 25.73 -6.91 24.57
C ASN A 540 24.44 -6.22 24.07
N HIS A 541 23.53 -5.83 24.97
CA HIS A 541 22.32 -5.07 24.68
C HIS A 541 22.48 -3.55 24.84
N LEU A 542 23.68 -3.04 25.13
CA LEU A 542 23.98 -1.63 25.49
C LEU A 542 23.21 -1.13 26.72
N ILE A 543 23.09 -1.97 27.74
CA ILE A 543 22.47 -1.62 29.03
C ILE A 543 23.59 -1.50 30.07
N PRO A 544 23.64 -0.40 30.84
CA PRO A 544 24.67 -0.21 31.85
C PRO A 544 24.40 -1.15 33.05
N ARG A 545 25.45 -1.76 33.57
CA ARG A 545 25.36 -2.70 34.71
C ARG A 545 24.85 -2.01 35.99
N GLU A 546 25.06 -0.70 36.09
CA GLU A 546 24.64 0.17 37.18
C GLU A 546 23.11 0.10 37.37
N LEU A 547 22.36 -0.24 36.31
CA LEU A 547 20.92 -0.47 36.37
C LEU A 547 20.53 -1.66 37.29
N MET A 548 21.42 -2.65 37.48
CA MET A 548 21.20 -3.75 38.42
C MET A 548 21.32 -3.32 39.89
N SER A 549 22.09 -2.27 40.18
CA SER A 549 22.29 -1.79 41.56
C SER A 549 21.10 -1.00 42.10
N GLY A 550 20.22 -0.52 41.21
CA GLY A 550 19.09 0.36 41.54
C GLY A 550 19.42 1.84 41.56
N GLU A 551 20.69 2.23 41.41
CA GLU A 551 21.11 3.65 41.37
C GLU A 551 20.41 4.45 40.26
N LEU A 552 20.06 3.79 39.15
CA LEU A 552 19.43 4.42 37.98
C LEU A 552 17.90 4.27 37.94
N ASP A 553 17.26 3.61 38.92
CA ASP A 553 15.80 3.34 38.88
C ASP A 553 14.95 4.62 38.82
N TYR A 554 15.50 5.74 39.32
CA TYR A 554 14.84 7.05 39.36
C TYR A 554 15.47 8.08 38.42
N GLU A 555 16.54 7.70 37.71
CA GLU A 555 17.33 8.56 36.82
C GLU A 555 17.08 8.18 35.36
N TYR A 556 15.79 8.06 34.97
CA TYR A 556 15.39 7.59 33.64
C TYR A 556 16.01 8.43 32.52
N LYS A 557 15.93 9.77 32.63
CA LYS A 557 16.47 10.68 31.62
C LYS A 557 17.98 10.51 31.45
N PHE A 558 18.72 10.37 32.56
CA PHE A 558 20.16 10.14 32.52
C PHE A 558 20.51 8.82 31.82
N PHE A 559 19.81 7.72 32.17
CA PHE A 559 19.98 6.44 31.48
C PHE A 559 19.72 6.57 29.98
N LEU A 560 18.63 7.24 29.61
CA LEU A 560 18.23 7.40 28.21
C LEU A 560 19.24 8.23 27.42
N ASP A 561 19.71 9.36 27.98
CA ASP A 561 20.76 10.19 27.40
C ASP A 561 22.05 9.40 27.16
N TRP A 562 22.48 8.64 28.17
CA TRP A 562 23.68 7.81 28.08
C TRP A 562 23.54 6.77 26.95
N ARG A 563 22.42 6.06 26.90
CA ARG A 563 22.21 5.01 25.90
C ARG A 563 22.07 5.58 24.49
N ILE A 564 21.47 6.76 24.33
CA ILE A 564 21.37 7.47 23.06
C ILE A 564 22.76 7.90 22.56
N GLU A 565 23.62 8.39 23.44
CA GLU A 565 25.01 8.71 23.11
C GLU A 565 25.76 7.46 22.60
N GLU A 566 25.65 6.32 23.29
CA GLU A 566 26.28 5.07 22.87
C GLU A 566 25.75 4.59 21.50
N ILE A 567 24.43 4.66 21.27
CA ILE A 567 23.83 4.32 19.96
C ILE A 567 24.37 5.26 18.88
N PHE A 568 24.45 6.56 19.15
CA PHE A 568 24.95 7.55 18.20
C PHE A 568 26.41 7.29 17.83
N GLN A 569 27.27 6.93 18.79
CA GLN A 569 28.66 6.54 18.52
C GLN A 569 28.75 5.32 17.58
N ILE A 570 27.86 4.33 17.77
CA ILE A 570 27.79 3.15 16.89
C ILE A 570 27.34 3.54 15.47
N ILE A 571 26.39 4.47 15.35
CA ILE A 571 25.97 5.04 14.05
C ILE A 571 27.16 5.71 13.37
N GLN A 572 27.88 6.59 14.08
CA GLN A 572 29.07 7.26 13.53
C GLN A 572 30.13 6.26 13.06
N ARG A 573 30.37 5.20 13.84
CA ARG A 573 31.36 4.17 13.54
C ARG A 573 31.04 3.36 12.29
N HIS A 574 29.78 2.93 12.13
CA HIS A 574 29.41 1.95 11.10
C HIS A 574 28.78 2.57 9.85
N LEU A 575 28.15 3.74 9.96
CA LEU A 575 27.51 4.40 8.83
C LEU A 575 28.37 5.54 8.28
N VAL A 576 28.90 6.41 9.15
CA VAL A 576 29.58 7.64 8.72
C VAL A 576 31.06 7.39 8.40
N ALA A 577 31.83 6.85 9.34
CA ALA A 577 33.27 6.67 9.20
C ALA A 577 33.71 5.87 7.95
N PRO A 578 32.98 4.82 7.49
CA PRO A 578 33.39 4.08 6.30
C PRO A 578 33.16 4.83 4.98
N THR A 579 32.37 5.91 4.97
CA THR A 579 31.87 6.57 3.75
C THR A 579 32.96 6.93 2.76
N GLN A 580 34.01 7.61 3.22
CA GLN A 580 35.10 8.06 2.34
C GLN A 580 35.83 6.86 1.71
N ARG A 581 36.24 5.89 2.54
CA ARG A 581 36.93 4.67 2.08
C ARG A 581 36.09 3.89 1.07
N ILE A 582 34.80 3.69 1.35
CA ILE A 582 33.90 2.97 0.45
C ILE A 582 33.73 3.73 -0.87
N ARG A 583 33.59 5.05 -0.81
CA ARG A 583 33.52 5.88 -2.02
C ARG A 583 34.78 5.74 -2.85
N GLU A 584 35.97 5.88 -2.27
CA GLU A 584 37.25 5.70 -2.99
C GLU A 584 37.41 4.31 -3.62
N LEU A 585 36.91 3.27 -2.94
CA LEU A 585 36.98 1.90 -3.44
C LEU A 585 35.97 1.58 -4.53
N PHE A 586 34.81 2.23 -4.59
CA PHE A 586 33.72 1.80 -5.47
C PHE A 586 33.25 2.87 -6.45
N TYR A 587 33.63 4.13 -6.26
CA TYR A 587 33.31 5.21 -7.19
C TYR A 587 34.43 5.38 -8.22
N GLU A 588 34.05 5.55 -9.48
CA GLU A 588 34.93 6.10 -10.49
C GLU A 588 34.24 7.28 -11.19
N GLU A 589 34.96 8.38 -11.35
CA GLU A 589 34.47 9.48 -12.15
C GLU A 589 34.53 9.07 -13.62
N THR A 590 33.42 9.24 -14.34
CA THR A 590 33.38 8.99 -15.79
C THR A 590 34.41 9.90 -16.47
N LYS A 591 35.49 9.32 -16.99
CA LYS A 591 36.46 10.06 -17.79
C LYS A 591 35.79 10.56 -19.06
N ILE A 592 35.70 11.88 -19.20
CA ILE A 592 35.11 12.54 -20.36
C ILE A 592 36.20 12.61 -21.44
N GLU A 593 36.05 11.87 -22.54
CA GLU A 593 36.89 12.10 -23.73
C GLU A 593 36.42 13.39 -24.41
N GLU A 594 37.27 14.41 -24.42
CA GLU A 594 36.99 15.72 -25.05
C GLU A 594 36.76 15.61 -26.56
N SER A 595 37.29 14.56 -27.21
CA SER A 595 37.09 14.24 -28.63
C SER A 595 35.65 13.88 -29.00
N SER A 596 34.77 13.66 -28.02
CA SER A 596 33.36 13.33 -28.23
C SER A 596 32.43 14.55 -28.15
N ASN A 597 32.96 15.76 -27.94
CA ASN A 597 32.14 16.97 -27.88
C ASN A 597 31.62 17.36 -29.26
N ILE A 598 30.30 17.49 -29.39
CA ILE A 598 29.62 17.92 -30.61
C ILE A 598 29.29 19.41 -30.51
N PRO A 599 29.61 20.23 -31.52
CA PRO A 599 29.15 21.61 -31.58
C PRO A 599 27.63 21.68 -31.60
N ILE A 600 27.06 22.49 -30.72
CA ILE A 600 25.61 22.72 -30.64
C ILE A 600 25.31 24.23 -30.66
N PHE A 601 24.12 24.59 -31.08
CA PHE A 601 23.67 25.97 -31.13
C PHE A 601 22.17 26.09 -30.86
N CYS A 602 21.71 27.29 -30.55
CA CYS A 602 20.30 27.62 -30.45
C CYS A 602 20.04 28.99 -31.08
N THR A 603 18.76 29.28 -31.36
CA THR A 603 18.33 30.60 -31.84
C THR A 603 17.13 31.06 -31.02
N TYR A 604 17.22 32.24 -30.42
CA TYR A 604 16.15 32.87 -29.65
C TYR A 604 16.00 34.34 -30.09
N HIS A 605 14.78 34.76 -30.44
CA HIS A 605 14.49 36.10 -31.00
C HIS A 605 15.49 36.58 -32.07
N ARG A 606 15.82 35.69 -33.03
CA ARG A 606 16.78 35.94 -34.14
C ARG A 606 18.25 36.16 -33.71
N LYS A 607 18.58 35.93 -32.44
CA LYS A 607 19.97 35.88 -31.94
C LYS A 607 20.39 34.43 -31.76
N ARG A 608 21.65 34.11 -32.06
CA ARG A 608 22.21 32.75 -32.01
C ARG A 608 23.22 32.64 -30.87
N ALA A 609 23.20 31.51 -30.17
CA ALA A 609 24.22 31.14 -29.19
C ALA A 609 24.83 29.78 -29.57
N GLU A 610 26.12 29.62 -29.30
CA GLU A 610 26.90 28.43 -29.61
C GLU A 610 27.48 27.82 -28.33
N ALA A 611 27.50 26.50 -28.28
CA ALA A 611 27.97 25.70 -27.16
C ALA A 611 28.58 24.39 -27.67
N THR A 612 29.12 23.57 -26.78
CA THR A 612 29.48 22.18 -27.10
C THR A 612 28.76 21.22 -26.17
N PHE A 613 28.27 20.11 -26.70
CA PHE A 613 27.55 19.07 -25.98
C PHE A 613 28.35 17.78 -26.01
N ASN A 614 28.50 17.13 -24.87
CA ASN A 614 29.10 15.82 -24.80
C ASN A 614 28.01 14.74 -24.72
N PRO A 615 27.81 13.89 -25.75
CA PRO A 615 26.75 12.88 -25.75
C PRO A 615 26.89 11.85 -24.62
N ALA A 616 28.10 11.55 -24.17
CA ALA A 616 28.38 10.54 -23.14
C ALA A 616 28.06 11.07 -21.73
N SER A 617 28.54 12.27 -21.39
CA SER A 617 28.32 12.88 -20.07
C SER A 617 27.03 13.69 -19.98
N LYS A 618 26.41 13.99 -21.12
CA LYS A 618 25.22 14.86 -21.26
C LYS A 618 25.44 16.29 -20.75
N LYS A 619 26.69 16.71 -20.54
CA LYS A 619 27.06 18.06 -20.11
C LYS A 619 27.18 19.00 -21.30
N VAL A 620 26.97 20.29 -21.05
CA VAL A 620 27.10 21.36 -22.06
C VAL A 620 28.11 22.39 -21.59
N PHE A 621 29.03 22.77 -22.47
CA PHE A 621 29.94 23.88 -22.23
C PHE A 621 29.47 25.11 -23.02
N TYR A 622 29.12 26.17 -22.30
CA TYR A 622 28.54 27.40 -22.83
C TYR A 622 29.14 28.63 -22.13
N SER A 623 29.53 29.66 -22.89
CA SER A 623 30.09 30.93 -22.38
C SER A 623 31.20 30.76 -21.33
N GLY A 624 32.12 29.81 -21.54
CA GLY A 624 33.25 29.56 -20.65
C GLY A 624 32.93 28.75 -19.38
N ARG A 625 31.70 28.26 -19.23
CA ARG A 625 31.24 27.46 -18.08
C ARG A 625 30.73 26.10 -18.51
N LEU A 626 31.04 25.08 -17.72
CA LEU A 626 30.47 23.73 -17.86
C LEU A 626 29.17 23.62 -17.04
N PHE A 627 28.12 23.11 -17.68
CA PHE A 627 26.82 22.85 -17.07
C PHE A 627 26.55 21.35 -16.97
N ASP A 628 26.03 20.91 -15.82
CA ASP A 628 25.77 19.49 -15.54
C ASP A 628 24.55 18.91 -16.28
N SER A 629 23.78 19.74 -16.98
CA SER A 629 22.68 19.29 -17.83
C SER A 629 22.44 20.23 -19.02
N PRO A 630 21.84 19.74 -20.12
CA PRO A 630 21.54 20.59 -21.27
C PRO A 630 20.50 21.67 -20.94
N SER A 631 19.57 21.39 -20.04
CA SER A 631 18.52 22.34 -19.63
C SER A 631 19.08 23.50 -18.83
N ALA A 632 20.02 23.25 -17.91
CA ALA A 632 20.69 24.32 -17.18
C ALA A 632 21.48 25.26 -18.11
N ALA A 633 22.17 24.69 -19.10
CA ALA A 633 22.84 25.49 -20.13
C ALA A 633 21.86 26.24 -21.02
N ALA A 634 20.71 25.63 -21.35
CA ALA A 634 19.68 26.25 -22.19
C ALA A 634 19.05 27.47 -21.51
N SER A 635 18.69 27.36 -20.23
CA SER A 635 18.19 28.49 -19.44
C SER A 635 19.22 29.63 -19.40
N ALA A 636 20.50 29.32 -19.15
CA ALA A 636 21.57 30.32 -19.16
C ALA A 636 21.72 31.00 -20.54
N ALA A 637 21.76 30.21 -21.62
CA ALA A 637 21.86 30.75 -22.98
C ALA A 637 20.63 31.58 -23.38
N LYS A 638 19.44 31.19 -22.94
CA LYS A 638 18.20 31.92 -23.21
C LYS A 638 18.14 33.24 -22.44
N THR A 639 18.65 33.28 -21.20
CA THR A 639 18.87 34.54 -20.45
C THR A 639 19.84 35.46 -21.17
N ASP A 640 21.00 34.95 -21.61
CA ASP A 640 22.00 35.72 -22.35
C ASP A 640 21.45 36.29 -23.68
N LEU A 641 20.50 35.58 -24.30
CA LEU A 641 19.82 36.01 -25.52
C LEU A 641 18.67 37.01 -25.27
N GLY A 642 18.34 37.31 -24.00
CA GLY A 642 17.42 38.38 -23.59
C GLY A 642 16.12 37.92 -22.92
N ALA A 643 16.02 36.66 -22.46
CA ALA A 643 14.90 36.21 -21.65
C ALA A 643 15.04 36.63 -20.18
N SER A 644 13.94 36.56 -19.42
CA SER A 644 13.94 36.77 -17.97
C SER A 644 14.89 35.79 -17.27
N PRO A 645 15.61 36.19 -16.20
CA PRO A 645 16.47 35.30 -15.42
C PRO A 645 15.74 34.05 -14.88
N ASP A 646 14.43 34.13 -14.63
CA ASP A 646 13.62 33.02 -14.10
C ASP A 646 13.12 32.03 -15.18
N ASN A 647 13.73 32.05 -16.37
CA ASN A 647 13.30 31.17 -17.45
C ASN A 647 13.75 29.72 -17.23
N THR A 648 12.83 28.78 -17.43
CA THR A 648 13.13 27.36 -17.57
C THR A 648 13.05 26.96 -19.04
N GLU A 649 13.96 26.10 -19.48
CA GLU A 649 14.00 25.64 -20.87
C GLU A 649 14.41 24.17 -20.96
N ASN A 650 13.72 23.41 -21.82
CA ASN A 650 14.08 22.03 -22.07
C ASN A 650 15.29 21.96 -23.01
N GLY A 651 16.46 21.77 -22.43
CA GLY A 651 17.72 21.77 -23.18
C GLY A 651 17.80 20.71 -24.27
N TRP A 652 17.10 19.58 -24.12
CA TRP A 652 17.12 18.51 -25.11
C TRP A 652 16.47 18.92 -26.44
N THR A 653 15.45 19.78 -26.38
CA THR A 653 14.75 20.30 -27.56
C THR A 653 15.24 21.68 -28.00
N PHE A 654 15.90 22.41 -27.09
CA PHE A 654 16.39 23.75 -27.31
C PHE A 654 17.69 23.79 -28.13
N TRP A 655 18.63 22.91 -27.79
CA TRP A 655 19.91 22.82 -28.48
C TRP A 655 19.80 22.01 -29.77
N ARG A 656 20.48 22.49 -30.81
CA ARG A 656 20.58 21.89 -32.14
C ARG A 656 22.02 21.59 -32.50
N PHE A 657 22.25 20.61 -33.35
CA PHE A 657 23.55 20.34 -33.99
C PHE A 657 23.33 20.17 -35.50
N VAL A 658 24.41 20.21 -36.27
CA VAL A 658 24.39 19.86 -37.69
C VAL A 658 24.93 18.45 -37.81
N ASP A 659 24.17 17.54 -38.42
CA ASP A 659 24.60 16.16 -38.63
C ASP A 659 25.56 16.03 -39.83
N ASP A 660 26.06 14.81 -40.07
CA ASP A 660 27.00 14.52 -41.15
C ASP A 660 26.42 14.77 -42.57
N ASN A 661 25.08 14.87 -42.68
CA ASN A 661 24.39 15.18 -43.94
C ASN A 661 24.15 16.69 -44.11
N GLY A 662 24.56 17.51 -43.14
CA GLY A 662 24.35 18.96 -43.15
C GLY A 662 22.96 19.39 -42.67
N GLU A 663 22.16 18.49 -42.09
CA GLU A 663 20.82 18.79 -41.57
C GLU A 663 20.87 19.28 -40.12
N GLU A 664 20.08 20.30 -39.78
CA GLU A 664 19.91 20.75 -38.40
C GLU A 664 18.98 19.80 -37.62
N ARG A 665 19.52 19.17 -36.58
CA ARG A 665 18.79 18.24 -35.70
C ARG A 665 18.82 18.69 -34.25
N ARG A 666 17.88 18.23 -33.44
CA ARG A 666 17.86 18.51 -31.99
C ARG A 666 18.75 17.52 -31.25
N ILE A 667 19.41 17.95 -30.17
CA ILE A 667 20.24 17.03 -29.37
C ILE A 667 19.43 15.90 -28.71
N LEU A 668 18.10 16.03 -28.59
CA LEU A 668 17.21 14.93 -28.21
C LEU A 668 17.36 13.72 -29.13
N GLU A 669 17.62 13.92 -30.42
CA GLU A 669 17.79 12.84 -31.39
C GLU A 669 19.08 12.03 -31.15
N LEU A 670 20.10 12.65 -30.53
CA LEU A 670 21.31 11.93 -30.08
C LEU A 670 20.99 10.99 -28.92
N ARG A 671 20.01 11.34 -28.08
CA ARG A 671 19.51 10.49 -26.98
C ARG A 671 18.76 9.26 -27.52
N GLU A 672 18.03 9.43 -28.61
CA GLU A 672 17.28 8.35 -29.27
C GLU A 672 18.20 7.44 -30.11
N GLY A 673 19.20 8.01 -30.80
CA GLY A 673 20.19 7.28 -31.60
C GLY A 673 21.11 6.35 -30.81
N LEU A 674 21.46 6.70 -29.57
CA LEU A 674 22.21 5.82 -28.64
C LEU A 674 21.46 4.54 -28.25
N THR A 675 20.13 4.52 -28.42
CA THR A 675 19.30 3.32 -28.18
C THR A 675 19.27 2.40 -29.41
N LYS A 676 19.45 2.94 -30.62
CA LYS A 676 19.39 2.21 -31.89
C LYS A 676 20.69 1.51 -32.31
N LEU A 677 21.82 1.81 -31.67
CA LEU A 677 23.09 1.09 -31.88
C LEU A 677 23.22 -0.17 -31.00
N VAL A 678 22.24 -0.44 -30.13
CA VAL A 678 22.14 -1.70 -29.37
C VAL A 678 20.96 -2.55 -29.85
N ASP A 679 19.86 -1.94 -30.29
CA ASP A 679 18.65 -2.65 -30.71
C ASP A 679 18.41 -2.54 -32.22
N GLY A 680 18.99 -3.48 -32.98
CA GLY A 680 18.64 -3.69 -34.38
C GLY A 680 17.26 -4.35 -34.50
N ARG A 681 16.20 -3.55 -34.71
CA ARG A 681 14.97 -3.86 -35.50
C ARG A 681 13.98 -2.69 -35.44
N PHE A 682 13.51 -2.28 -36.62
CA PHE A 682 12.49 -1.26 -36.84
C PHE A 682 11.19 -1.96 -37.26
N ASP A 683 10.07 -1.61 -36.64
CA ASP A 683 8.71 -1.91 -37.13
C ASP A 683 7.87 -0.62 -37.04
N PRO A 684 7.41 -0.04 -38.16
CA PRO A 684 6.71 1.23 -38.18
C PRO A 684 5.20 1.03 -38.42
N SER A 685 4.42 0.99 -37.33
CA SER A 685 3.00 1.34 -37.41
C SER A 685 2.48 1.71 -36.04
N GLU A 686 2.18 3.00 -35.84
CA GLU A 686 0.89 3.48 -35.32
C GLU A 686 1.01 4.96 -35.00
N SER A 687 0.42 5.78 -35.88
CA SER A 687 0.07 7.16 -35.62
C SER A 687 -1.44 7.26 -35.64
N THR A 688 -2.06 7.56 -34.50
CA THR A 688 -3.41 8.15 -34.49
C THR A 688 -3.54 9.12 -33.33
N SER A 689 -3.84 10.36 -33.71
CA SER A 689 -4.34 11.46 -32.90
C SER A 689 -5.69 11.13 -32.28
N GLU A 690 -5.94 11.60 -31.05
CA GLU A 690 -7.26 12.12 -30.70
C GLU A 690 -7.19 13.07 -29.49
N SER A 691 -7.91 14.18 -29.65
CA SER A 691 -8.12 15.29 -28.73
C SER A 691 -9.07 14.90 -27.59
N ALA A 692 -8.71 15.21 -26.35
CA ALA A 692 -9.60 15.14 -25.19
C ALA A 692 -9.98 16.55 -24.71
N SER A 693 -11.28 16.76 -24.55
CA SER A 693 -11.89 17.89 -23.85
C SER A 693 -11.85 17.65 -22.34
N ASP A 694 -11.28 18.59 -21.58
CA ASP A 694 -11.18 18.52 -20.12
C ASP A 694 -12.50 18.89 -19.43
N ASP A 695 -13.10 17.91 -18.75
CA ASP A 695 -13.97 18.12 -17.59
C ASP A 695 -13.10 17.95 -16.32
N VAL A 696 -12.75 19.06 -15.67
CA VAL A 696 -11.88 19.09 -14.50
C VAL A 696 -12.64 18.56 -13.28
N ARG A 697 -12.31 17.34 -12.86
CA ARG A 697 -12.64 16.78 -11.54
C ARG A 697 -11.46 17.08 -10.62
N ILE A 698 -11.68 17.87 -9.57
CA ILE A 698 -10.64 18.28 -8.62
C ILE A 698 -10.22 17.04 -7.81
N GLU A 699 -9.01 16.53 -8.05
CA GLU A 699 -8.34 15.55 -7.20
C GLU A 699 -7.62 16.25 -6.04
N GLU A 700 -7.74 15.70 -4.84
CA GLU A 700 -7.06 16.20 -3.64
C GLU A 700 -5.56 15.90 -3.71
N PRO A 701 -4.67 16.88 -3.45
CA PRO A 701 -3.25 16.59 -3.26
C PRO A 701 -3.08 15.76 -1.99
N SER A 702 -2.49 14.57 -2.12
CA SER A 702 -2.01 13.79 -0.99
C SER A 702 -0.98 14.60 -0.20
N ASP A 703 -1.01 14.51 1.14
CA ASP A 703 -0.04 15.13 2.05
C ASP A 703 1.41 14.73 1.68
N ILE A 704 2.04 15.54 0.82
CA ILE A 704 3.46 15.45 0.50
C ILE A 704 4.16 16.44 1.41
N GLU A 705 4.84 15.93 2.44
CA GLU A 705 5.97 16.67 3.02
C GLU A 705 7.01 16.85 1.89
N THR A 706 7.02 18.04 1.30
CA THR A 706 7.90 18.41 0.20
C THR A 706 9.32 18.56 0.75
N GLU A 707 10.12 17.49 0.68
CA GLU A 707 11.57 17.61 0.67
C GLU A 707 12.01 18.24 -0.67
N ASN A 708 12.63 19.40 -0.56
CA ASN A 708 13.15 20.21 -1.66
C ASN A 708 14.05 19.40 -2.64
N SER A 709 13.65 19.34 -3.90
CA SER A 709 14.53 19.31 -5.07
C SER A 709 13.86 20.23 -6.11
N THR A 710 14.46 21.31 -6.58
CA THR A 710 15.45 21.32 -7.68
C THR A 710 16.31 22.60 -7.71
N GLY A 711 17.43 22.46 -8.43
CA GLY A 711 18.46 23.43 -8.86
C GLY A 711 18.22 24.93 -8.69
N ASP A 712 19.03 25.55 -7.85
CA ASP A 712 20.01 26.57 -8.24
C ASP A 712 21.00 26.75 -7.08
N GLY A 713 22.20 27.26 -7.36
CA GLY A 713 23.38 27.24 -6.48
C GLY A 713 23.32 28.11 -5.21
N VAL A 714 22.16 28.22 -4.55
CA VAL A 714 21.98 28.79 -3.21
C VAL A 714 21.09 27.83 -2.42
N PRO A 715 21.49 27.37 -1.22
CA PRO A 715 20.65 26.49 -0.40
C PRO A 715 19.30 27.17 -0.14
N LYS A 716 18.21 26.62 -0.69
CA LYS A 716 16.85 27.04 -0.29
C LYS A 716 16.70 26.73 1.21
N PRO A 717 16.23 27.67 2.03
CA PRO A 717 16.09 27.44 3.46
C PRO A 717 15.20 26.23 3.70
N SER A 718 15.56 25.38 4.65
CA SER A 718 14.66 24.32 5.12
C SER A 718 13.35 24.94 5.62
N VAL A 719 12.28 24.13 5.69
CA VAL A 719 11.00 24.57 6.23
C VAL A 719 11.18 25.16 7.63
N ASP A 720 12.04 24.57 8.47
CA ASP A 720 12.32 25.09 9.81
C ASP A 720 13.13 26.39 9.79
N GLN A 721 14.09 26.53 8.88
CA GLN A 721 14.82 27.80 8.69
C GLN A 721 13.87 28.91 8.23
N LYS A 722 12.97 28.63 7.28
CA LYS A 722 11.94 29.57 6.83
C LYS A 722 10.97 29.91 7.95
N ARG A 723 10.57 28.93 8.78
CA ARG A 723 9.71 29.18 9.96
C ARG A 723 10.38 30.10 10.96
N ASN A 724 11.65 29.86 11.25
CA ASN A 724 12.41 30.67 12.19
C ASN A 724 12.63 32.09 11.66
N SER A 725 12.88 32.28 10.36
CA SER A 725 12.99 33.62 9.77
C SER A 725 11.66 34.37 9.84
N ILE A 726 10.54 33.70 9.53
CA ILE A 726 9.18 34.27 9.65
C ILE A 726 8.89 34.71 11.08
N LEU A 727 9.19 33.86 12.07
CA LEU A 727 8.95 34.17 13.48
C LEU A 727 9.85 35.32 13.98
N ALA A 728 11.10 35.36 13.55
CA ALA A 728 12.00 36.46 13.87
C ALA A 728 11.53 37.78 13.25
N ALA A 729 11.10 37.78 11.99
CA ALA A 729 10.57 38.94 11.30
C ALA A 729 9.26 39.45 11.92
N PHE A 730 8.33 38.54 12.21
CA PHE A 730 7.08 38.89 12.86
C PHE A 730 7.30 39.38 14.30
N GLY A 731 8.14 38.69 15.08
CA GLY A 731 8.50 39.08 16.43
C GLY A 731 9.13 40.48 16.47
N LYS A 732 10.03 40.79 15.52
CA LYS A 732 10.61 42.12 15.34
C LYS A 732 9.55 43.17 14.98
N LYS A 733 8.59 42.83 14.10
CA LYS A 733 7.50 43.73 13.68
C LYS A 733 6.64 44.18 14.86
N ILE A 734 6.43 43.28 15.84
CA ILE A 734 5.55 43.55 16.99
C ILE A 734 6.30 43.79 18.32
N GLY A 735 7.63 43.73 18.31
CA GLY A 735 8.47 43.93 19.50
C GLY A 735 8.33 42.83 20.56
N LYS A 736 8.15 41.57 20.16
CA LYS A 736 7.97 40.42 21.06
C LYS A 736 8.87 39.25 20.64
N GLU A 737 9.29 38.45 21.61
CA GLU A 737 10.00 37.19 21.39
C GLU A 737 9.08 36.00 21.63
N PHE A 738 9.30 34.91 20.88
CA PHE A 738 8.45 33.72 20.92
C PHE A 738 9.20 32.51 21.46
N GLN A 739 8.53 31.77 22.33
CA GLN A 739 8.92 30.44 22.80
C GLN A 739 8.16 29.38 22.03
N LYS A 740 8.88 28.36 21.55
CA LYS A 740 8.29 27.21 20.85
C LYS A 740 7.45 26.37 21.83
N LYS A 741 6.20 26.07 21.47
CA LYS A 741 5.29 25.21 22.24
C LYS A 741 5.06 23.85 21.56
N SER A 742 5.13 23.81 20.23
CA SER A 742 5.11 22.57 19.44
C SER A 742 5.88 22.75 18.13
N ARG A 743 5.78 21.80 17.18
CA ARG A 743 6.38 21.93 15.84
C ARG A 743 5.93 23.21 15.10
N ALA A 744 4.68 23.62 15.29
CA ALA A 744 4.07 24.73 14.55
C ALA A 744 3.48 25.82 15.45
N THR A 745 3.46 25.66 16.78
CA THR A 745 2.86 26.65 17.69
C THR A 745 3.88 27.32 18.60
N TYR A 746 3.65 28.61 18.87
CA TYR A 746 4.57 29.50 19.57
C TYR A 746 3.79 30.48 20.45
N ALA A 747 4.36 30.90 21.58
CA ALA A 747 3.75 31.91 22.44
C ALA A 747 4.81 32.87 23.02
N THR A 748 4.39 34.07 23.40
CA THR A 748 5.23 34.94 24.23
C THR A 748 5.39 34.37 25.64
N SER A 749 6.43 34.81 26.36
CA SER A 749 6.69 34.35 27.73
C SER A 749 5.56 34.65 28.72
N ASP A 750 4.79 35.71 28.46
CA ASP A 750 3.60 36.12 29.22
C ASP A 750 2.30 35.43 28.74
N GLU A 751 2.37 34.54 27.74
CA GLU A 751 1.24 33.84 27.11
C GLU A 751 0.14 34.76 26.52
N THR A 752 0.40 36.07 26.41
CA THR A 752 -0.57 37.06 25.91
C THR A 752 -0.76 37.01 24.39
N LEU A 753 0.25 36.50 23.67
CA LEU A 753 0.21 36.35 22.22
C LEU A 753 0.58 34.92 21.83
N LYS A 754 -0.26 34.30 20.99
CA LYS A 754 -0.08 32.93 20.51
C LYS A 754 -0.13 32.84 18.98
N ILE A 755 0.76 32.05 18.42
CA ILE A 755 0.92 31.88 16.97
C ILE A 755 0.86 30.41 16.61
N ALA A 756 0.15 30.10 15.52
CA ALA A 756 0.35 28.88 14.74
C ALA A 756 1.00 29.26 13.40
N CYS A 757 2.19 28.75 13.11
CA CYS A 757 2.96 29.06 11.90
C CYS A 757 3.12 27.81 11.03
N THR A 758 2.50 27.85 9.86
CA THR A 758 2.49 26.77 8.87
C THR A 758 3.10 27.23 7.55
N ILE A 759 3.70 26.30 6.82
CA ILE A 759 4.51 26.60 5.64
C ILE A 759 4.10 25.69 4.49
N SER A 760 3.91 26.29 3.32
CA SER A 760 3.62 25.58 2.07
C SER A 760 4.76 25.79 1.07
N ALA A 761 5.19 24.71 0.43
CA ALA A 761 5.85 24.82 -0.86
C ALA A 761 4.85 25.29 -1.93
N ARG A 762 5.35 25.81 -3.05
CA ARG A 762 4.50 26.17 -4.19
C ARG A 762 4.12 24.92 -4.98
N TYR A 763 2.84 24.75 -5.25
CA TYR A 763 2.33 23.71 -6.13
C TYR A 763 2.27 24.24 -7.56
N GLU A 764 3.15 23.73 -8.43
CA GLU A 764 3.13 24.06 -9.85
C GLU A 764 1.89 23.42 -10.52
N GLU A 765 1.24 24.15 -11.43
CA GLU A 765 0.03 23.72 -12.18
C GLU A 765 -1.32 23.71 -11.41
N ALA A 766 -1.36 24.14 -10.15
CA ALA A 766 -2.62 24.26 -9.38
C ALA A 766 -3.31 25.64 -9.54
N SER A 767 -4.65 25.66 -9.53
CA SER A 767 -5.45 26.92 -9.50
C SER A 767 -5.32 27.70 -8.18
N TYR A 768 -4.66 27.10 -7.18
CA TYR A 768 -4.29 27.68 -5.90
C TYR A 768 -2.84 27.26 -5.59
N PRO A 769 -1.83 28.14 -5.81
CA PRO A 769 -0.42 27.77 -5.74
C PRO A 769 0.08 27.39 -4.34
N TYR A 770 -0.67 27.69 -3.27
CA TYR A 770 -0.34 27.28 -1.91
C TYR A 770 -1.52 26.64 -1.21
N TRP A 771 -1.22 25.59 -0.44
CA TRP A 771 -2.19 24.90 0.39
C TRP A 771 -1.65 24.72 1.80
N PHE A 772 -2.49 25.03 2.79
CA PHE A 772 -2.16 24.88 4.19
C PHE A 772 -3.24 24.07 4.89
N ARG A 773 -2.79 23.17 5.77
CA ARG A 773 -3.61 22.54 6.79
C ARG A 773 -3.78 23.50 7.97
N TYR A 774 -5.01 23.73 8.43
CA TYR A 774 -5.31 24.45 9.67
C TYR A 774 -6.00 23.53 10.66
N ASP A 775 -5.28 23.10 11.69
CA ASP A 775 -5.78 22.12 12.66
C ASP A 775 -6.70 22.71 13.72
N LYS A 776 -7.69 21.92 14.17
CA LYS A 776 -8.53 22.26 15.33
C LYS A 776 -7.72 22.59 16.59
N ARG A 777 -6.62 21.88 16.85
CA ARG A 777 -5.73 22.18 17.99
C ARG A 777 -5.01 23.53 17.83
N TRP A 778 -4.65 23.92 16.61
CA TRP A 778 -4.02 25.22 16.36
C TRP A 778 -5.02 26.34 16.57
N ARG A 779 -6.25 26.16 16.09
CA ARG A 779 -7.37 27.06 16.36
C ARG A 779 -7.60 27.25 17.85
N GLU A 780 -7.77 26.16 18.60
CA GLU A 780 -7.95 26.22 20.06
C GLU A 780 -6.77 26.92 20.75
N PHE A 781 -5.55 26.66 20.28
CA PHE A 781 -4.34 27.30 20.81
C PHE A 781 -4.31 28.81 20.55
N VAL A 782 -4.48 29.28 19.31
CA VAL A 782 -4.39 30.71 18.98
C VAL A 782 -5.59 31.49 19.53
N SER A 783 -6.78 30.88 19.58
CA SER A 783 -7.99 31.50 20.14
C SER A 783 -7.99 31.53 21.68
N SER A 784 -7.02 30.88 22.34
CA SER A 784 -6.87 30.91 23.81
C SER A 784 -6.13 32.15 24.35
N ALA A 785 -5.56 32.97 23.48
CA ALA A 785 -4.87 34.20 23.85
C ALA A 785 -5.60 35.45 23.30
N PRO A 786 -5.48 36.61 23.96
CA PRO A 786 -6.03 37.87 23.46
C PRO A 786 -5.54 38.21 22.05
N ASP A 787 -4.23 37.99 21.79
CA ASP A 787 -3.59 38.26 20.51
C ASP A 787 -3.18 36.95 19.82
N GLY A 788 -4.13 36.31 19.14
CA GLY A 788 -3.93 35.07 18.39
C GLY A 788 -3.67 35.29 16.90
N PHE A 789 -2.70 34.61 16.29
CA PHE A 789 -2.44 34.69 14.85
C PHE A 789 -2.20 33.33 14.19
N LEU A 790 -2.79 33.13 13.01
CA LEU A 790 -2.37 32.12 12.05
C LEU A 790 -1.38 32.75 11.07
N ILE A 791 -0.15 32.23 11.03
CA ILE A 791 0.88 32.68 10.12
C ILE A 791 1.04 31.69 8.97
N LEU A 792 0.82 32.17 7.74
CA LEU A 792 1.00 31.42 6.50
C LEU A 792 2.31 31.82 5.85
N GLY A 793 3.28 30.90 5.78
CA GLY A 793 4.56 31.08 5.12
C GLY A 793 4.64 30.36 3.78
N CYS A 794 5.09 31.05 2.74
CA CYS A 794 5.35 30.42 1.43
C CYS A 794 6.85 30.24 1.24
N MET A 795 7.29 29.06 0.79
CA MET A 795 8.73 28.74 0.67
C MET A 795 9.48 29.66 -0.29
N ASP A 796 8.84 30.04 -1.40
CA ASP A 796 9.40 30.83 -2.50
C ASP A 796 9.11 32.34 -2.40
N LEU A 797 8.31 32.79 -1.44
CA LEU A 797 8.02 34.23 -1.25
C LEU A 797 8.82 34.83 -0.09
N ASP A 798 9.29 36.06 -0.25
CA ASP A 798 9.92 36.86 0.83
C ASP A 798 8.90 37.57 1.72
N ILE A 799 7.66 37.10 1.70
CA ILE A 799 6.56 37.59 2.52
C ILE A 799 5.85 36.42 3.20
N ALA A 800 5.22 36.71 4.33
CA ALA A 800 4.30 35.83 5.03
C ALA A 800 3.06 36.61 5.45
N PHE A 801 1.98 35.91 5.79
CA PHE A 801 0.69 36.53 6.17
C PHE A 801 0.39 36.22 7.62
N ALA A 802 0.25 37.24 8.46
CA ALA A 802 -0.13 37.10 9.87
C ALA A 802 -1.60 37.45 10.04
N ILE A 803 -2.46 36.45 9.96
CA ILE A 803 -3.92 36.60 9.97
C ILE A 803 -4.41 36.48 11.42
N PRO A 804 -5.10 37.50 11.98
CA PRO A 804 -5.67 37.43 13.32
C PRO A 804 -6.63 36.25 13.46
N ALA A 805 -6.63 35.60 14.63
CA ALA A 805 -7.54 34.50 14.94
C ALA A 805 -9.01 34.92 14.77
N SER A 806 -9.36 36.15 15.14
CA SER A 806 -10.70 36.70 14.93
C SER A 806 -11.11 36.80 13.46
N ALA A 807 -10.15 37.09 12.57
CA ALA A 807 -10.41 37.20 11.13
C ALA A 807 -10.59 35.82 10.49
N ILE A 808 -9.75 34.83 10.82
CA ILE A 808 -9.87 33.47 10.24
C ILE A 808 -11.15 32.77 10.71
N GLU A 809 -11.57 32.96 11.97
CA GLU A 809 -12.77 32.35 12.57
C GLU A 809 -14.07 32.68 11.81
N GLU A 810 -14.20 33.89 11.28
CA GLU A 810 -15.37 34.33 10.51
C GLU A 810 -15.57 33.48 9.24
N PHE A 811 -14.48 32.94 8.67
CA PHE A 811 -14.49 32.23 7.39
C PHE A 811 -14.39 30.71 7.51
N LEU A 812 -14.07 30.16 8.69
CA LEU A 812 -14.00 28.69 8.89
C LEU A 812 -15.27 27.94 8.45
N PRO A 813 -16.50 28.43 8.67
CA PRO A 813 -17.71 27.76 8.17
C PRO A 813 -17.76 27.65 6.64
N LYS A 814 -17.09 28.58 5.93
CA LYS A 814 -17.03 28.69 4.46
C LYS A 814 -15.89 27.90 3.82
N MET A 815 -15.02 27.26 4.60
CA MET A 815 -13.89 26.45 4.12
C MET A 815 -14.23 24.96 4.11
N ASN A 816 -13.58 24.19 3.24
CA ASN A 816 -13.62 22.73 3.28
C ASN A 816 -12.94 22.22 4.55
N THR A 817 -13.52 21.18 5.13
CA THR A 817 -13.07 20.56 6.36
C THR A 817 -12.98 19.06 6.13
N THR A 818 -11.90 18.45 6.58
CA THR A 818 -11.73 16.99 6.56
C THR A 818 -11.80 16.47 7.99
N ASP A 819 -12.66 15.48 8.21
CA ASP A 819 -12.87 14.82 9.49
C ASP A 819 -12.25 13.41 9.47
N ASN A 820 -11.12 13.24 10.15
CA ASN A 820 -10.41 11.97 10.17
C ASN A 820 -10.93 11.08 11.31
N TYR A 821 -11.88 10.19 11.01
CA TYR A 821 -12.57 9.35 12.00
C TYR A 821 -11.66 8.37 12.77
N ARG A 822 -10.45 8.09 12.27
CA ARG A 822 -9.48 7.18 12.92
C ARG A 822 -8.65 7.85 14.02
N ASP A 823 -8.26 9.11 13.83
CA ASP A 823 -7.34 9.83 14.72
C ASP A 823 -8.02 10.92 15.56
N ARG A 824 -9.33 11.12 15.39
CA ARG A 824 -10.12 12.21 16.02
C ARG A 824 -9.57 13.62 15.72
N GLU A 825 -8.89 13.80 14.60
CA GLU A 825 -8.38 15.09 14.16
C GLU A 825 -9.23 15.62 12.99
N SER A 826 -9.69 16.87 13.13
CA SER A 826 -10.35 17.61 12.05
C SER A 826 -9.55 18.87 11.72
N TYR A 827 -9.47 19.18 10.42
CA TYR A 827 -8.71 20.33 9.92
C TYR A 827 -9.43 21.01 8.75
N TRP A 828 -9.16 22.30 8.60
CA TRP A 828 -9.62 23.11 7.47
C TRP A 828 -8.54 23.18 6.38
N HIS A 829 -8.98 23.17 5.12
CA HIS A 829 -8.11 23.41 3.97
C HIS A 829 -8.06 24.91 3.68
N VAL A 830 -6.88 25.51 3.79
CA VAL A 830 -6.64 26.93 3.49
C VAL A 830 -5.88 27.01 2.17
N PHE A 831 -6.57 27.41 1.11
CA PHE A 831 -6.00 27.59 -0.22
C PHE A 831 -5.69 29.07 -0.45
N VAL A 832 -4.43 29.40 -0.76
CA VAL A 832 -4.04 30.78 -1.08
C VAL A 832 -3.84 30.93 -2.57
N ARG A 833 -4.50 31.94 -3.14
CA ARG A 833 -4.42 32.34 -4.55
C ARG A 833 -3.58 33.60 -4.73
N ILE A 834 -2.99 33.72 -5.90
CA ILE A 834 -2.31 34.93 -6.37
C ILE A 834 -3.22 35.57 -7.43
N LEU A 835 -3.74 36.75 -7.12
CA LEU A 835 -4.59 37.54 -8.00
C LEU A 835 -3.74 38.57 -8.78
N GLU A 836 -4.32 39.20 -9.80
CA GLU A 836 -3.65 40.26 -10.56
C GLU A 836 -3.11 41.38 -9.65
N GLY A 837 -1.87 41.79 -9.93
CA GLY A 837 -1.18 42.86 -9.21
C GLY A 837 -0.56 42.45 -7.87
N GLU A 838 -0.06 41.20 -7.76
CA GLU A 838 0.55 40.66 -6.53
C GLU A 838 -0.37 40.71 -5.30
N ARG A 839 -1.69 40.61 -5.52
CA ARG A 839 -2.66 40.49 -4.44
C ARG A 839 -2.84 39.03 -4.06
N TYR A 840 -3.06 38.76 -2.78
CA TYR A 840 -3.20 37.39 -2.27
C TYR A 840 -4.56 37.22 -1.61
N SER A 841 -5.24 36.12 -1.90
CA SER A 841 -6.51 35.78 -1.27
C SER A 841 -6.54 34.37 -0.72
N ILE A 842 -7.33 34.15 0.33
CA ILE A 842 -7.76 32.80 0.72
C ILE A 842 -9.04 32.48 -0.05
N TYR A 843 -9.04 31.35 -0.77
CA TYR A 843 -10.23 30.87 -1.46
C TYR A 843 -11.16 30.11 -0.50
N LEU A 844 -12.40 30.59 -0.40
CA LEU A 844 -13.45 30.01 0.46
C LEU A 844 -14.23 28.98 -0.34
N SER A 845 -13.75 27.73 -0.31
CA SER A 845 -14.22 26.65 -1.21
C SER A 845 -15.72 26.34 -1.16
N LYS A 846 -16.42 26.59 -0.04
CA LYS A 846 -17.88 26.34 0.07
C LYS A 846 -18.73 27.47 -0.49
N THR A 847 -18.22 28.71 -0.50
CA THR A 847 -18.94 29.89 -1.02
C THR A 847 -18.40 30.40 -2.35
N GLN A 848 -17.26 29.88 -2.80
CA GLN A 848 -16.51 30.30 -3.98
C GLN A 848 -16.11 31.79 -3.94
N GLU A 849 -15.96 32.36 -2.75
CA GLU A 849 -15.51 33.74 -2.51
C GLU A 849 -14.00 33.79 -2.30
N ASP A 850 -13.40 34.96 -2.52
CA ASP A 850 -11.99 35.25 -2.23
C ASP A 850 -11.90 36.24 -1.06
N PHE A 851 -11.15 35.88 -0.02
CA PHE A 851 -10.84 36.75 1.11
C PHE A 851 -9.46 37.37 0.93
N ASP A 852 -9.38 38.68 0.74
CA ASP A 852 -8.12 39.39 0.54
C ASP A 852 -7.26 39.35 1.81
N ILE A 853 -6.11 38.65 1.73
CA ILE A 853 -5.13 38.55 2.81
C ILE A 853 -3.93 39.48 2.62
N THR A 854 -3.87 40.22 1.53
CA THR A 854 -2.82 41.21 1.25
C THR A 854 -2.61 42.19 2.42
N PRO A 855 -3.64 42.67 3.14
CA PRO A 855 -3.44 43.55 4.30
C PRO A 855 -2.66 42.91 5.47
N TYR A 856 -2.63 41.58 5.56
CA TYR A 856 -1.95 40.83 6.62
C TYR A 856 -0.49 40.49 6.30
N GLN A 857 0.00 40.90 5.13
CA GLN A 857 1.34 40.57 4.69
C GLN A 857 2.44 41.29 5.50
N PHE A 858 3.58 40.65 5.65
CA PHE A 858 4.81 41.23 6.16
C PHE A 858 6.02 40.60 5.49
N ARG A 859 7.13 41.36 5.40
CA ARG A 859 8.38 40.87 4.84
C ARG A 859 9.12 39.99 5.84
N VAL A 860 9.69 38.89 5.34
CA VAL A 860 10.38 37.84 6.09
C VAL A 860 11.89 38.00 6.01
#